data_AF-A0AAD9Y3L5-F1
#
_entry.id   AF-A0AAD9Y3L5-F1
#
_cell.length_a   1.000
_cell.length_b   1.000
_cell.length_c   1.000
_cell.angle_alpha   90.00
_cell.angle_beta   90.00
_cell.angle_gamma   90.00
#
_symmetry.space_group_name_H-M   'P 1'
#
loop_
_entity.id
_entity.type
_entity.pdbx_description
1 polymer ?
#
loop_
_entity_poly.entity_id
_entity_poly.type
_entity_poly.pdbx_seq_one_letter_code
_entity_poly.pdbx_strand_id
1 'polypeptide(L)'
;MKGFFKALVATALVTASAAQNSSAPAPTTLVTSRIPEASAAPASGLPAVAPIRLRLNPANVRNLVDSDYITWTIPGASTANITVANITDADVTLTLAAGGTAELSGNYYKYQYTRFLSSLGERVVNEGISTFTKDGTALTLSIKGLPAGTHSLLTWHNAWDALNATATLDISVDGKSVESGFKQSARVDNIWEAAASYVTFDVATAGQEVKVVYTPSGGDQRAFINGIEIDAPAMANQISFPKPKHRDERIEIGSETSVKASWRAPAWAEGVKYNVFLGTSATNLTSVAEGVTETSASLPGLNTFDTFYWRVDVVSADATYTGRVFMFRVAQLAFPGAEGYGRFARGGRGGKVVKVTSLADSTDEGTLRYALTVAKGPRIVVFDVSGVITTTSRISVNDQYLTVAGQTAPGKGIVVQGFPVGLTGASDIVFRHVRVRPGKVSGETIDGMGMQGSNHCIFDRCSMGWTIDEAFSSRSAWNITFQRNMISEPLNVAGHKNYPNGTAHGYSATTGGDVGSFHHNLLAHAEGRSWSMGGGVDDNAAFAGELDIRNNVVYNYGSRVTDGGAKKVNFVGNYYKPGPSSTLNYTLKATYEDNMPGMQQYHCAGNSLYGVFDQDSVQYPSGDGTSVTDKIACWAKVSFDPAPTYQKFFAEPFFEPHVATQSSTEAYKRVLSDSGVSQPVRDTHDARIINETLTGTTTYVGSVSGKKGLIDDPKDAGGLEDFPEVKRAASWDADGDGIADWWDGSSGGDGYTPIEGYLNFMAEPHAYVSPSKAVEIDLAALALGFKEPTFEVTGADKGGVSVKGTKATYTAGAEKGIDYLDISVKDSEGSTWTRSFGVAIFDGAEEAQ
;
A
#
# COMPACT_ATOMS: atom_id res chain seq x y z
N MET A 1 -7.47 48.20 -37.93
CA MET A 1 -8.93 48.54 -37.93
C MET A 1 -9.36 48.61 -36.46
N LYS A 2 -10.08 49.66 -36.01
CA LYS A 2 -11.56 49.72 -35.84
C LYS A 2 -12.12 48.45 -35.14
N GLY A 3 -12.81 48.50 -34.00
CA GLY A 3 -13.23 49.63 -33.12
C GLY A 3 -13.55 49.15 -31.68
N PHE A 4 -13.62 49.99 -30.63
CA PHE A 4 -14.73 50.90 -30.25
C PHE A 4 -16.06 50.17 -29.98
N PHE A 5 -16.83 50.38 -28.89
CA PHE A 5 -16.91 51.41 -27.81
C PHE A 5 -16.89 50.71 -26.40
N LYS A 6 -16.52 51.29 -25.24
CA LYS A 6 -16.92 52.52 -24.50
C LYS A 6 -18.42 52.57 -24.09
N ALA A 7 -18.89 53.21 -23.00
CA ALA A 7 -18.40 53.53 -21.64
C ALA A 7 -19.49 54.38 -20.92
N LEU A 8 -19.24 54.77 -19.65
CA LEU A 8 -20.02 55.65 -18.75
C LEU A 8 -21.22 54.97 -18.02
N VAL A 9 -21.49 55.12 -16.71
CA VAL A 9 -21.16 56.08 -15.60
C VAL A 9 -22.29 57.06 -15.25
N ALA A 10 -22.88 56.89 -14.05
CA ALA A 10 -23.20 57.89 -13.01
C ALA A 10 -23.92 57.15 -11.84
N THR A 11 -23.66 57.26 -10.53
CA THR A 11 -23.05 58.24 -9.59
C THR A 11 -24.09 58.98 -8.73
N ALA A 12 -23.85 59.04 -7.40
CA ALA A 12 -24.48 59.91 -6.38
C ALA A 12 -25.97 59.64 -5.98
N LEU A 13 -26.45 59.88 -4.74
CA LEU A 13 -25.85 60.01 -3.38
C LEU A 13 -26.99 60.02 -2.31
N VAL A 14 -26.73 60.49 -1.07
CA VAL A 14 -27.67 61.10 -0.08
C VAL A 14 -28.27 60.22 1.06
N THR A 15 -27.48 60.09 2.14
CA THR A 15 -27.77 60.29 3.60
C THR A 15 -28.96 59.65 4.38
N ALA A 16 -28.63 59.20 5.61
CA ALA A 16 -29.34 59.43 6.91
C ALA A 16 -30.69 58.72 7.20
N SER A 17 -31.15 58.55 8.46
CA SER A 17 -30.47 58.39 9.79
C SER A 17 -31.50 57.97 10.87
N ALA A 18 -31.03 57.35 11.98
CA ALA A 18 -31.73 57.20 13.29
C ALA A 18 -33.05 56.36 13.33
N ALA A 19 -33.58 55.90 14.49
CA ALA A 19 -32.98 55.42 15.76
C ALA A 19 -34.06 54.74 16.66
N GLN A 20 -33.62 54.17 17.80
CA GLN A 20 -34.34 53.85 19.05
C GLN A 20 -35.19 52.56 19.20
N ASN A 21 -34.89 51.85 20.30
CA ASN A 21 -35.79 51.26 21.33
C ASN A 21 -36.88 50.24 20.92
N SER A 22 -37.19 49.18 21.68
CA SER A 22 -36.68 48.60 22.94
C SER A 22 -37.06 47.08 22.95
N SER A 23 -36.79 46.21 23.92
CA SER A 23 -36.47 46.33 25.35
C SER A 23 -35.79 45.06 25.88
N ALA A 24 -35.08 45.15 27.02
CA ALA A 24 -34.70 44.00 27.84
C ALA A 24 -35.22 44.18 29.27
N PRO A 25 -35.35 43.09 30.04
CA PRO A 25 -34.62 43.05 31.30
C PRO A 25 -33.88 41.73 31.56
N ALA A 26 -32.75 41.84 32.26
CA ALA A 26 -32.03 40.75 32.94
C ALA A 26 -32.44 40.83 34.46
N PRO A 27 -31.63 40.49 35.51
CA PRO A 27 -30.27 39.95 35.58
C PRO A 27 -29.99 38.88 36.68
N THR A 28 -28.77 38.30 36.63
CA THR A 28 -27.82 38.14 37.78
C THR A 28 -26.42 37.82 37.19
N THR A 29 -25.29 38.54 37.33
CA THR A 29 -24.53 39.19 38.45
C THR A 29 -23.75 38.21 39.36
N LEU A 30 -22.52 38.44 39.90
CA LEU A 30 -21.37 39.39 39.82
C LEU A 30 -20.20 38.79 40.69
N VAL A 31 -18.89 39.12 40.68
CA VAL A 31 -17.91 39.54 39.64
C VAL A 31 -16.44 39.57 40.18
N THR A 32 -15.41 39.51 39.30
CA THR A 32 -13.93 39.84 39.42
C THR A 32 -13.09 39.69 40.71
N SER A 33 -11.79 39.38 40.54
CA SER A 33 -10.67 39.98 41.32
C SER A 33 -9.36 40.13 40.51
N ARG A 34 -8.49 41.08 40.90
CA ARG A 34 -7.20 41.50 40.27
C ARG A 34 -6.33 42.25 41.31
N ILE A 35 -5.02 42.48 41.22
CA ILE A 35 -3.84 41.94 40.46
C ILE A 35 -2.58 42.38 41.25
N PRO A 36 -1.48 41.59 41.28
CA PRO A 36 -0.15 42.18 41.04
C PRO A 36 0.79 41.31 40.18
N GLU A 37 1.74 41.95 39.49
CA GLU A 37 2.77 41.34 38.64
C GLU A 37 4.08 41.05 39.41
N ALA A 38 4.91 40.14 38.89
CA ALA A 38 6.32 40.00 39.29
C ALA A 38 7.22 39.44 38.16
N SER A 39 7.90 40.34 37.44
CA SER A 39 9.24 40.16 36.81
C SER A 39 9.59 38.84 36.07
N ALA A 40 9.22 38.79 34.79
CA ALA A 40 10.04 38.35 33.65
C ALA A 40 11.04 37.18 33.79
N ALA A 41 10.75 36.10 33.05
CA ALA A 41 11.75 35.37 32.26
C ALA A 41 11.54 35.73 30.76
N PRO A 42 12.57 35.71 29.88
CA PRO A 42 12.41 36.05 28.48
C PRO A 42 11.54 35.03 27.74
N ALA A 43 10.59 35.50 26.93
CA ALA A 43 9.64 34.64 26.24
C ALA A 43 10.29 33.93 25.04
N SER A 44 10.38 32.60 25.08
CA SER A 44 10.66 31.75 23.91
C SER A 44 9.41 31.59 23.02
N GLY A 45 8.78 32.71 22.69
CA GLY A 45 7.53 32.78 21.94
C GLY A 45 7.75 32.76 20.43
N LEU A 46 8.08 31.59 19.88
CA LEU A 46 7.83 31.35 18.45
C LEU A 46 6.31 31.45 18.18
N PRO A 47 5.87 31.94 17.00
CA PRO A 47 4.44 32.04 16.69
C PRO A 47 3.72 30.70 16.81
N ALA A 48 2.45 30.73 17.25
CA ALA A 48 1.59 29.54 17.40
C ALA A 48 1.04 29.01 16.05
N VAL A 49 1.88 29.01 15.03
CA VAL A 49 1.57 28.68 13.63
C VAL A 49 2.34 27.41 13.26
N ALA A 50 1.77 26.55 12.43
CA ALA A 50 2.50 25.38 11.93
C ALA A 50 3.69 25.85 11.06
N PRO A 51 4.90 25.30 11.25
CA PRO A 51 6.10 25.77 10.56
C PRO A 51 5.99 25.60 9.04
N ILE A 52 6.47 26.58 8.28
CA ILE A 52 6.38 26.57 6.81
C ILE A 52 7.44 25.61 6.27
N ARG A 53 7.03 24.38 5.94
CA ARG A 53 7.91 23.30 5.47
C ARG A 53 7.97 23.23 3.95
N LEU A 54 9.16 23.42 3.38
CA LEU A 54 9.41 23.41 1.93
C LEU A 54 10.62 22.52 1.60
N ARG A 55 10.52 21.72 0.54
CA ARG A 55 11.68 21.06 -0.11
C ARG A 55 11.86 21.57 -1.53
N LEU A 56 13.11 21.71 -1.97
CA LEU A 56 13.44 22.27 -3.26
C LEU A 56 13.69 21.14 -4.26
N ASN A 57 12.67 20.84 -5.06
CA ASN A 57 12.71 19.84 -6.11
C ASN A 57 13.23 20.47 -7.42
N PRO A 58 14.36 20.00 -7.98
CA PRO A 58 14.81 20.45 -9.30
C PRO A 58 13.82 19.98 -10.38
N ALA A 59 13.47 20.81 -11.37
CA ALA A 59 12.50 20.43 -12.41
C ALA A 59 12.97 19.27 -13.32
N ASN A 60 14.27 18.96 -13.33
CA ASN A 60 14.88 17.79 -13.96
C ASN A 60 14.86 16.51 -13.09
N VAL A 61 14.33 16.58 -11.86
CA VAL A 61 14.21 15.46 -10.90
C VAL A 61 12.74 15.11 -10.72
N ARG A 62 12.41 13.81 -10.85
CA ARG A 62 11.02 13.33 -10.73
C ARG A 62 10.53 13.54 -9.30
N ASN A 63 9.63 14.50 -9.11
CA ASN A 63 8.96 14.70 -7.83
C ASN A 63 8.21 13.43 -7.37
N LEU A 64 8.40 13.03 -6.12
CA LEU A 64 7.59 12.01 -5.45
C LEU A 64 6.65 12.67 -4.44
N VAL A 65 5.51 12.04 -4.12
CA VAL A 65 4.52 12.59 -3.18
C VAL A 65 5.05 12.54 -1.75
N ASP A 66 5.39 13.70 -1.22
CA ASP A 66 5.66 13.96 0.21
C ASP A 66 4.50 14.80 0.75
N SER A 67 4.10 14.59 2.01
CA SER A 67 3.02 15.35 2.68
C SER A 67 3.46 16.04 3.97
N ASP A 68 4.74 15.94 4.34
CA ASP A 68 5.33 16.71 5.45
C ASP A 68 6.01 18.00 4.95
N TYR A 69 6.31 18.09 3.64
CA TYR A 69 6.96 19.23 2.99
C TYR A 69 6.24 19.62 1.69
N ILE A 70 5.94 20.90 1.53
CA ILE A 70 5.47 21.49 0.27
C ILE A 70 6.60 21.39 -0.76
N THR A 71 6.30 20.90 -1.97
CA THR A 71 7.26 20.88 -3.07
C THR A 71 7.40 22.28 -3.68
N TRP A 72 8.59 22.86 -3.60
CA TRP A 72 9.00 23.99 -4.43
C TRP A 72 9.75 23.45 -5.65
N THR A 73 9.10 23.41 -6.82
CA THR A 73 9.77 23.02 -8.07
C THR A 73 10.58 24.19 -8.64
N ILE A 74 11.84 23.94 -8.96
CA ILE A 74 12.82 24.96 -9.35
C ILE A 74 13.21 24.75 -10.82
N PRO A 75 12.94 25.73 -11.72
CA PRO A 75 12.93 25.49 -13.17
C PRO A 75 14.30 25.49 -13.87
N GLY A 76 15.38 25.81 -13.16
CA GLY A 76 16.71 25.99 -13.77
C GLY A 76 16.89 27.38 -14.39
N ALA A 77 16.83 28.43 -13.56
CA ALA A 77 16.98 29.83 -13.96
C ALA A 77 17.70 30.63 -12.85
N SER A 78 18.12 31.87 -13.13
CA SER A 78 18.82 32.72 -12.13
C SER A 78 18.00 33.03 -10.88
N THR A 79 16.67 32.99 -10.97
CA THR A 79 15.76 33.10 -9.82
C THR A 79 14.60 32.10 -9.93
N ALA A 80 14.07 31.70 -8.77
CA ALA A 80 12.85 30.92 -8.63
C ALA A 80 12.01 31.52 -7.49
N ASN A 81 10.68 31.36 -7.57
CA ASN A 81 9.75 31.90 -6.58
C ASN A 81 8.72 30.83 -6.19
N ILE A 82 8.25 30.88 -4.96
CA ILE A 82 7.01 30.23 -4.51
C ILE A 82 6.25 31.21 -3.61
N THR A 83 4.94 31.03 -3.52
CA THR A 83 4.11 31.74 -2.54
C THR A 83 3.24 30.71 -1.85
N VAL A 84 3.31 30.67 -0.53
CA VAL A 84 2.53 29.77 0.32
C VAL A 84 1.43 30.62 0.96
N ALA A 85 0.17 30.27 0.65
CA ALA A 85 -0.97 31.16 0.90
C ALA A 85 -1.60 30.95 2.29
N ASN A 86 -2.23 32.00 2.82
CA ASN A 86 -3.08 31.98 4.01
C ASN A 86 -2.44 31.38 5.29
N ILE A 87 -1.18 31.68 5.59
CA ILE A 87 -0.49 31.15 6.79
C ILE A 87 -0.79 32.00 8.05
N THR A 88 -0.84 33.34 7.90
CA THR A 88 -1.09 34.30 8.99
C THR A 88 -1.87 35.51 8.47
N ASP A 89 -3.07 35.27 7.94
CA ASP A 89 -3.93 36.25 7.24
C ASP A 89 -3.29 36.94 6.01
N ALA A 90 -2.07 36.51 5.64
CA ALA A 90 -1.29 36.95 4.50
C ALA A 90 -0.56 35.76 3.85
N ASP A 91 -0.15 35.96 2.60
CA ASP A 91 0.64 35.01 1.82
C ASP A 91 2.14 35.25 2.05
N VAL A 92 2.90 34.16 2.23
CA VAL A 92 4.37 34.22 2.38
C VAL A 92 5.02 33.89 1.04
N THR A 93 5.70 34.88 0.45
CA THR A 93 6.51 34.71 -0.77
C THR A 93 7.95 34.41 -0.41
N LEU A 94 8.52 33.39 -1.06
CA LEU A 94 9.94 33.05 -0.96
C LEU A 94 10.57 33.10 -2.36
N THR A 95 11.74 33.73 -2.45
CA THR A 95 12.52 33.86 -3.68
C THR A 95 13.91 33.28 -3.46
N LEU A 96 14.28 32.25 -4.24
CA LEU A 96 15.66 31.78 -4.30
C LEU A 96 16.34 32.41 -5.51
N ALA A 97 17.54 32.96 -5.32
CA ALA A 97 18.33 33.59 -6.37
C ALA A 97 19.78 33.09 -6.34
N ALA A 98 20.34 32.87 -7.52
CA ALA A 98 21.78 32.74 -7.72
C ALA A 98 22.41 34.14 -7.92
N GLY A 99 23.61 34.36 -7.40
CA GLY A 99 24.32 35.63 -7.58
C GLY A 99 24.82 35.88 -9.02
N GLY A 100 25.07 37.16 -9.33
CA GLY A 100 25.70 37.57 -10.59
C GLY A 100 24.88 37.20 -11.83
N THR A 101 25.46 36.38 -12.71
CA THR A 101 24.80 35.84 -13.91
C THR A 101 24.67 34.31 -13.88
N ALA A 102 24.78 33.70 -12.70
CA ALA A 102 24.63 32.26 -12.55
C ALA A 102 23.14 31.84 -12.58
N GLU A 103 22.89 30.59 -12.90
CA GLU A 103 21.57 29.97 -12.84
C GLU A 103 21.49 28.97 -11.68
N LEU A 104 20.30 28.78 -11.11
CA LEU A 104 20.03 27.69 -10.18
C LEU A 104 20.08 26.37 -10.95
N SER A 105 20.71 25.35 -10.34
CA SER A 105 20.85 24.01 -10.89
C SER A 105 20.69 22.98 -9.77
N GLY A 106 20.18 21.80 -10.08
CA GLY A 106 19.86 20.80 -9.06
C GLY A 106 19.90 19.37 -9.59
N ASN A 107 20.03 18.44 -8.65
CA ASN A 107 20.05 17.00 -8.93
C ASN A 107 19.64 16.22 -7.66
N TYR A 108 19.73 14.90 -7.71
CA TYR A 108 19.35 13.99 -6.63
C TYR A 108 20.44 12.97 -6.29
N TYR A 109 20.35 12.40 -5.09
CA TYR A 109 21.08 11.21 -4.66
C TYR A 109 20.13 9.99 -4.59
N LYS A 110 20.67 8.78 -4.78
CA LYS A 110 19.84 7.60 -5.15
C LYS A 110 18.67 7.30 -4.22
N TYR A 111 18.83 7.51 -2.91
CA TYR A 111 17.77 7.27 -1.92
C TYR A 111 16.49 8.10 -2.12
N GLN A 112 16.51 9.13 -2.97
CA GLN A 112 15.30 9.83 -3.43
C GLN A 112 14.26 8.88 -4.07
N TYR A 113 14.70 7.82 -4.76
CA TYR A 113 13.80 6.87 -5.44
C TYR A 113 13.72 5.49 -4.79
N THR A 114 14.59 5.20 -3.81
CA THR A 114 14.77 3.85 -3.28
C THR A 114 14.20 3.69 -1.86
N ARG A 115 13.46 4.72 -1.41
CA ARG A 115 12.62 4.73 -0.21
C ARG A 115 11.15 4.93 -0.61
N PHE A 116 10.39 3.85 -0.63
CA PHE A 116 9.01 3.84 -1.13
C PHE A 116 8.07 4.73 -0.32
N LEU A 117 8.04 4.51 0.99
CA LEU A 117 7.53 5.44 1.98
C LEU A 117 8.74 6.09 2.67
N SER A 118 8.86 7.41 2.57
CA SER A 118 9.85 8.19 3.34
C SER A 118 9.34 8.41 4.75
N SER A 119 10.20 8.23 5.76
CA SER A 119 9.83 8.42 7.18
C SER A 119 9.52 9.88 7.48
N LEU A 120 10.52 10.77 7.55
CA LEU A 120 10.31 12.22 7.67
C LEU A 120 11.48 12.97 7.07
N GLY A 121 11.20 13.87 6.11
CA GLY A 121 12.19 14.74 5.49
C GLY A 121 13.30 14.03 4.69
N GLU A 122 13.25 12.71 4.54
CA GLU A 122 14.27 11.95 3.82
C GLU A 122 14.33 12.36 2.33
N ARG A 123 13.20 12.80 1.76
CA ARG A 123 13.12 13.40 0.41
C ARG A 123 13.49 14.88 0.38
N VAL A 124 13.67 15.54 1.53
CA VAL A 124 14.29 16.87 1.58
C VAL A 124 15.76 16.74 1.21
N VAL A 125 16.52 15.93 1.95
CA VAL A 125 17.99 15.92 1.86
C VAL A 125 18.56 15.12 0.68
N ASN A 126 17.76 14.27 0.04
CA ASN A 126 18.17 13.48 -1.13
C ASN A 126 17.97 14.18 -2.49
N GLU A 127 17.40 15.38 -2.54
CA GLU A 127 17.41 16.28 -3.70
C GLU A 127 17.81 17.71 -3.26
N GLY A 128 18.04 18.64 -4.19
CA GLY A 128 18.28 20.04 -3.82
C GLY A 128 18.85 20.91 -4.93
N ILE A 129 19.16 22.16 -4.57
CA ILE A 129 19.60 23.22 -5.48
C ILE A 129 20.98 23.77 -5.08
N SER A 130 21.71 24.23 -6.08
CA SER A 130 22.97 24.94 -6.03
C SER A 130 23.04 25.95 -7.18
N THR A 131 24.12 26.71 -7.31
CA THR A 131 24.51 27.35 -8.57
C THR A 131 24.93 26.32 -9.62
N PHE A 132 24.66 26.62 -10.91
CA PHE A 132 25.22 25.89 -12.06
C PHE A 132 26.74 26.09 -12.17
N THR A 133 27.22 27.29 -11.87
CA THR A 133 28.64 27.62 -11.81
C THR A 133 29.27 27.14 -10.50
N LYS A 134 30.56 26.78 -10.56
CA LYS A 134 31.38 26.34 -9.41
C LYS A 134 32.46 27.38 -9.07
N ASP A 135 32.04 28.62 -8.92
CA ASP A 135 32.90 29.81 -8.91
C ASP A 135 32.81 30.63 -7.60
N GLY A 136 32.20 30.09 -6.56
CA GLY A 136 32.00 30.77 -5.27
C GLY A 136 30.76 31.65 -5.23
N THR A 137 29.93 31.64 -6.28
CA THR A 137 28.68 32.41 -6.33
C THR A 137 27.73 32.02 -5.20
N ALA A 138 27.26 33.02 -4.45
CA ALA A 138 26.33 32.85 -3.33
C ALA A 138 24.90 32.53 -3.80
N LEU A 139 24.17 31.80 -2.95
CA LEU A 139 22.71 31.69 -3.01
C LEU A 139 22.06 32.70 -2.06
N THR A 140 21.00 33.36 -2.50
CA THR A 140 20.18 34.25 -1.66
C THR A 140 18.76 33.72 -1.56
N LEU A 141 18.29 33.45 -0.35
CA LEU A 141 16.88 33.22 -0.04
C LEU A 141 16.28 34.53 0.50
N SER A 142 15.33 35.10 -0.24
CA SER A 142 14.52 36.23 0.23
C SER A 142 13.18 35.71 0.75
N ILE A 143 12.73 36.21 1.90
CA ILE A 143 11.47 35.84 2.55
C ILE A 143 10.64 37.11 2.80
N LYS A 144 9.35 37.09 2.45
CA LYS A 144 8.44 38.24 2.57
C LYS A 144 7.03 37.79 2.92
N GLY A 145 6.28 38.60 3.65
CA GLY A 145 4.88 38.32 4.03
C GLY A 145 4.68 37.70 5.42
N LEU A 146 5.78 37.41 6.15
CA LEU A 146 5.72 37.01 7.56
C LEU A 146 5.14 38.14 8.43
N PRO A 147 4.44 37.84 9.54
CA PRO A 147 3.90 38.85 10.45
C PRO A 147 5.01 39.65 11.15
N ALA A 148 4.64 40.69 11.91
CA ALA A 148 5.62 41.40 12.72
C ALA A 148 5.98 40.57 13.98
N GLY A 149 7.26 40.24 14.15
CA GLY A 149 7.75 39.38 15.24
C GLY A 149 9.17 38.84 14.99
N THR A 150 9.66 38.04 15.93
CA THR A 150 10.91 37.28 15.79
C THR A 150 10.60 35.92 15.16
N HIS A 151 11.32 35.56 14.12
CA HIS A 151 11.16 34.34 13.33
C HIS A 151 12.43 33.51 13.29
N SER A 152 12.31 32.23 12.95
CA SER A 152 13.44 31.34 12.65
C SER A 152 13.44 30.81 11.23
N LEU A 153 14.63 30.48 10.72
CA LEU A 153 14.82 29.69 9.50
C LEU A 153 15.81 28.56 9.77
N LEU A 154 15.34 27.33 9.57
CA LEU A 154 16.13 26.11 9.47
C LEU A 154 16.38 25.82 7.98
N THR A 155 17.61 25.50 7.57
CA THR A 155 17.94 25.15 6.17
C THR A 155 18.91 23.97 6.10
N TRP A 156 18.61 22.96 5.28
CA TRP A 156 19.52 21.83 5.03
C TRP A 156 20.49 22.08 3.88
N HIS A 157 21.73 21.62 4.08
CA HIS A 157 22.90 21.82 3.22
C HIS A 157 23.65 20.49 2.99
N ASN A 158 23.14 19.67 2.07
CA ASN A 158 23.62 18.33 1.76
C ASN A 158 23.89 18.18 0.26
N ALA A 159 25.15 17.97 -0.12
CA ALA A 159 25.54 17.74 -1.51
C ALA A 159 25.10 16.35 -2.00
N TRP A 160 24.37 16.30 -3.11
CA TRP A 160 23.98 15.05 -3.79
C TRP A 160 25.16 14.38 -4.53
N ASP A 161 26.20 15.14 -4.87
CA ASP A 161 27.39 14.65 -5.56
C ASP A 161 28.33 13.91 -4.60
N ALA A 162 29.11 12.96 -5.11
CA ALA A 162 30.16 12.29 -4.33
C ALA A 162 31.39 13.21 -4.20
N LEU A 163 31.32 14.18 -3.29
CA LEU A 163 32.40 15.14 -3.06
C LEU A 163 33.35 14.64 -1.96
N ASN A 164 34.65 14.65 -2.24
CA ASN A 164 35.69 14.39 -1.24
C ASN A 164 35.74 15.47 -0.14
N ALA A 165 35.30 16.69 -0.47
CA ALA A 165 35.09 17.79 0.47
C ALA A 165 34.02 18.73 -0.08
N THR A 166 33.11 19.20 0.78
CA THR A 166 32.17 20.28 0.49
C THR A 166 32.83 21.65 0.64
N ALA A 167 32.21 22.69 0.08
CA ALA A 167 32.54 24.06 0.47
C ALA A 167 32.02 24.34 1.89
N THR A 168 32.66 25.24 2.63
CA THR A 168 32.06 25.84 3.84
C THR A 168 31.20 27.05 3.46
N LEU A 169 30.19 27.37 4.26
CA LEU A 169 29.33 28.53 4.05
C LEU A 169 29.63 29.63 5.07
N ASP A 170 29.74 30.87 4.57
CA ASP A 170 29.53 32.07 5.37
C ASP A 170 28.08 32.51 5.17
N ILE A 171 27.35 32.66 6.28
CA ILE A 171 25.91 32.91 6.30
C ILE A 171 25.68 34.33 6.85
N SER A 172 24.82 35.09 6.15
CA SER A 172 24.42 36.43 6.58
C SER A 172 22.93 36.66 6.44
N VAL A 173 22.37 37.50 7.32
CA VAL A 173 20.98 37.96 7.28
C VAL A 173 20.97 39.48 7.16
N ASP A 174 20.30 40.00 6.13
CA ASP A 174 20.25 41.43 5.78
C ASP A 174 21.64 42.09 5.75
N GLY A 175 22.63 41.36 5.23
CA GLY A 175 24.04 41.77 5.11
C GLY A 175 24.88 41.68 6.38
N LYS A 176 24.30 41.27 7.52
CA LYS A 176 25.04 41.00 8.77
C LYS A 176 25.45 39.53 8.81
N SER A 177 26.74 39.23 8.98
CA SER A 177 27.18 37.85 9.19
C SER A 177 26.58 37.29 10.49
N VAL A 178 26.06 36.07 10.44
CA VAL A 178 25.48 35.34 11.57
C VAL A 178 26.22 34.04 11.87
N GLU A 179 26.81 33.41 10.85
CA GLU A 179 27.68 32.23 10.98
C GLU A 179 28.77 32.27 9.92
N SER A 180 29.93 31.66 10.19
CA SER A 180 31.07 31.60 9.26
C SER A 180 31.74 30.23 9.32
N GLY A 181 32.20 29.74 8.16
CA GLY A 181 32.83 28.43 8.05
C GLY A 181 31.90 27.22 8.28
N PHE A 182 30.58 27.40 8.18
CA PHE A 182 29.58 26.35 8.39
C PHE A 182 29.83 25.17 7.43
N LYS A 183 29.82 23.93 7.94
CA LYS A 183 30.16 22.73 7.17
C LYS A 183 28.92 22.06 6.58
N GLN A 184 28.84 22.01 5.26
CA GLN A 184 27.80 21.27 4.53
C GLN A 184 28.11 19.76 4.54
N SER A 185 27.08 18.91 4.59
CA SER A 185 27.23 17.46 4.46
C SER A 185 27.23 17.01 2.99
N ALA A 186 27.57 15.75 2.72
CA ALA A 186 27.42 15.15 1.40
C ALA A 186 26.81 13.76 1.52
N ARG A 187 25.80 13.48 0.69
CA ARG A 187 25.12 12.17 0.55
C ARG A 187 24.58 11.56 1.86
N VAL A 188 24.31 12.38 2.87
CA VAL A 188 23.53 11.93 4.03
C VAL A 188 22.07 11.79 3.60
N ASP A 189 21.43 10.69 3.99
CA ASP A 189 20.14 10.26 3.46
C ASP A 189 18.94 10.60 4.37
N ASN A 190 19.21 11.27 5.50
CA ASN A 190 18.26 11.57 6.56
C ASN A 190 18.47 13.00 7.14
N ILE A 191 17.39 13.64 7.59
CA ILE A 191 17.44 15.03 8.12
C ILE A 191 18.22 15.19 9.44
N TRP A 192 18.47 14.10 10.17
CA TRP A 192 19.05 14.11 11.51
C TRP A 192 20.57 14.28 11.52
N GLU A 193 21.21 13.94 10.41
CA GLU A 193 22.67 13.91 10.25
C GLU A 193 23.13 14.74 9.04
N ALA A 194 22.22 15.10 8.15
CA ALA A 194 22.48 16.12 7.15
C ALA A 194 22.73 17.47 7.84
N ALA A 195 23.73 18.21 7.36
CA ALA A 195 24.06 19.51 7.95
C ALA A 195 22.89 20.48 7.76
N ALA A 196 22.50 21.17 8.84
CA ALA A 196 21.46 22.19 8.79
C ALA A 196 21.90 23.45 9.54
N SER A 197 21.76 24.61 8.89
CA SER A 197 21.97 25.91 9.53
C SER A 197 20.68 26.39 10.19
N TYR A 198 20.80 27.20 11.24
CA TYR A 198 19.66 27.75 11.97
C TYR A 198 19.90 29.22 12.30
N VAL A 199 19.08 30.10 11.73
CA VAL A 199 19.18 31.55 11.93
C VAL A 199 17.88 32.10 12.51
N THR A 200 17.98 33.22 13.22
CA THR A 200 16.82 33.97 13.75
C THR A 200 16.89 35.42 13.31
N PHE A 201 15.74 36.05 13.11
CA PHE A 201 15.63 37.40 12.58
C PHE A 201 14.31 38.07 12.97
N ASP A 202 14.30 39.39 13.00
CA ASP A 202 13.11 40.19 13.32
C ASP A 202 12.46 40.80 12.07
N VAL A 203 11.16 40.61 11.96
CA VAL A 203 10.31 41.22 10.93
C VAL A 203 9.51 42.35 11.59
N ALA A 204 9.66 43.58 11.10
CA ALA A 204 8.97 44.75 11.62
C ALA A 204 7.57 44.94 10.99
N THR A 205 7.38 44.50 9.74
CA THR A 205 6.08 44.51 9.02
C THR A 205 6.08 43.41 7.96
N ALA A 206 4.91 42.90 7.57
CA ALA A 206 4.78 41.93 6.47
C ALA A 206 5.21 42.45 5.08
N GLY A 207 5.41 43.77 4.94
CA GLY A 207 6.01 44.37 3.76
C GLY A 207 7.54 44.23 3.68
N GLN A 208 8.21 43.88 4.79
CA GLN A 208 9.65 43.67 4.86
C GLN A 208 10.04 42.40 4.09
N GLU A 209 11.15 42.51 3.37
CA GLU A 209 11.84 41.39 2.74
C GLU A 209 13.12 41.13 3.54
N VAL A 210 13.26 39.93 4.10
CA VAL A 210 14.48 39.47 4.81
C VAL A 210 15.31 38.65 3.85
N LYS A 211 16.63 38.85 3.82
CA LYS A 211 17.56 38.17 2.91
C LYS A 211 18.60 37.36 3.66
N VAL A 212 18.52 36.04 3.50
CA VAL A 212 19.52 35.09 3.99
C VAL A 212 20.44 34.71 2.84
N VAL A 213 21.73 35.03 2.95
CA VAL A 213 22.73 34.81 1.91
C VAL A 213 23.74 33.76 2.37
N TYR A 214 23.91 32.73 1.55
CA TYR A 214 24.83 31.60 1.75
C TYR A 214 25.99 31.72 0.77
N THR A 215 27.17 32.11 1.27
CA THR A 215 28.37 32.35 0.45
C THR A 215 29.32 31.15 0.57
N PRO A 216 29.53 30.35 -0.49
CA PRO A 216 30.41 29.18 -0.42
C PRO A 216 31.89 29.56 -0.57
N SER A 217 32.73 28.97 0.27
CA SER A 217 34.19 29.14 0.25
C SER A 217 34.90 27.79 0.32
N GLY A 218 35.98 27.62 -0.46
CA GLY A 218 36.72 26.37 -0.58
C GLY A 218 35.93 25.21 -1.18
N GLY A 219 36.48 23.99 -1.03
CA GLY A 219 35.87 22.76 -1.54
C GLY A 219 35.51 22.83 -3.03
N ASP A 220 34.30 22.40 -3.37
CA ASP A 220 33.73 22.44 -4.72
C ASP A 220 33.02 23.78 -5.05
N GLN A 221 33.25 24.83 -4.25
CA GLN A 221 32.78 26.21 -4.43
C GLN A 221 31.27 26.39 -4.68
N ARG A 222 30.45 25.47 -4.13
CA ARG A 222 28.98 25.45 -4.26
C ARG A 222 28.30 25.51 -2.89
N ALA A 223 27.24 26.29 -2.80
CA ALA A 223 26.27 26.25 -1.71
C ALA A 223 25.11 25.35 -2.11
N PHE A 224 24.72 24.42 -1.23
CA PHE A 224 23.61 23.49 -1.43
C PHE A 224 22.44 23.90 -0.53
N ILE A 225 21.22 23.94 -1.07
CA ILE A 225 19.97 24.15 -0.33
C ILE A 225 18.98 23.06 -0.75
N ASN A 226 18.59 22.23 0.20
CA ASN A 226 17.77 21.03 -0.03
C ASN A 226 16.31 21.25 0.39
N GLY A 227 16.12 21.92 1.52
CA GLY A 227 14.82 22.34 2.03
C GLY A 227 14.98 23.27 3.22
N ILE A 228 13.84 23.80 3.66
CA ILE A 228 13.74 24.81 4.71
C ILE A 228 12.51 24.56 5.60
N GLU A 229 12.61 24.95 6.86
CA GLU A 229 11.45 25.16 7.74
C GLU A 229 11.53 26.57 8.34
N ILE A 230 10.47 27.37 8.23
CA ILE A 230 10.33 28.65 8.95
C ILE A 230 9.57 28.41 10.26
N ASP A 231 10.00 29.05 11.34
CA ASP A 231 9.45 28.94 12.71
C ASP A 231 9.47 27.52 13.30
N ALA A 232 10.30 26.64 12.75
CA ALA A 232 10.61 25.36 13.35
C ALA A 232 11.69 25.47 14.44
N PRO A 233 11.75 24.56 15.42
CA PRO A 233 12.86 24.48 16.36
C PRO A 233 14.12 23.88 15.70
N ALA A 234 15.30 24.36 16.10
CA ALA A 234 16.59 23.93 15.57
C ALA A 234 16.83 22.41 15.71
N MET A 235 17.32 21.76 14.64
CA MET A 235 17.64 20.31 14.63
C MET A 235 18.56 19.90 15.78
N ALA A 236 19.56 20.73 16.10
CA ALA A 236 20.52 20.47 17.16
C ALA A 236 19.90 20.43 18.57
N ASN A 237 18.66 20.92 18.76
CA ASN A 237 17.97 20.96 20.04
C ASN A 237 16.81 19.95 20.14
N GLN A 238 16.60 19.13 19.10
CA GLN A 238 15.57 18.10 19.05
C GLN A 238 16.14 16.70 19.26
N ILE A 239 15.29 15.77 19.68
CA ILE A 239 15.61 14.34 19.59
C ILE A 239 15.76 13.89 18.13
N SER A 240 16.52 12.83 17.89
CA SER A 240 16.73 12.24 16.56
C SER A 240 16.44 10.74 16.54
N PHE A 241 16.28 10.14 15.35
CA PHE A 241 16.01 8.71 15.16
C PHE A 241 14.87 8.14 16.04
N PRO A 242 13.65 8.72 15.96
CA PRO A 242 12.50 8.27 16.74
C PRO A 242 12.07 6.84 16.38
N LYS A 243 11.62 6.11 17.39
CA LYS A 243 10.85 4.87 17.30
C LYS A 243 9.62 4.99 18.22
N PRO A 244 8.37 4.74 17.77
CA PRO A 244 7.93 4.54 16.39
C PRO A 244 8.43 5.63 15.43
N LYS A 245 8.80 5.24 14.20
CA LYS A 245 9.23 6.22 13.19
C LYS A 245 8.04 7.09 12.77
N HIS A 246 8.30 8.24 12.16
CA HIS A 246 7.24 8.97 11.47
C HIS A 246 6.69 8.11 10.32
N ARG A 247 5.37 8.04 10.18
CA ARG A 247 4.65 7.23 9.19
C ARG A 247 4.91 5.73 9.31
N ASP A 248 5.29 5.26 10.50
CA ASP A 248 5.30 3.83 10.81
C ASP A 248 3.88 3.36 11.11
N GLU A 249 3.17 2.89 10.09
CA GLU A 249 1.74 2.53 10.21
C GLU A 249 1.50 1.07 10.63
N ARG A 250 2.56 0.34 11.00
CA ARG A 250 2.54 -1.13 11.18
C ARG A 250 3.25 -1.54 12.46
N ILE A 251 3.05 -0.78 13.54
CA ILE A 251 3.55 -1.11 14.86
C ILE A 251 2.75 -2.30 15.42
N GLU A 252 3.29 -3.51 15.32
CA GLU A 252 2.71 -4.72 15.93
C GLU A 252 2.89 -4.67 17.46
N ILE A 253 1.79 -4.59 18.22
CA ILE A 253 1.78 -4.60 19.69
C ILE A 253 1.12 -5.86 20.31
N GLY A 254 0.56 -6.75 19.49
CA GLY A 254 -0.17 -7.93 19.97
C GLY A 254 -1.41 -7.53 20.76
N SER A 255 -1.55 -8.07 21.98
CA SER A 255 -2.62 -7.72 22.93
C SER A 255 -2.29 -6.55 23.86
N GLU A 256 -1.12 -5.93 23.73
CA GLU A 256 -0.76 -4.75 24.53
C GLU A 256 -1.53 -3.50 24.07
N THR A 257 -1.76 -2.55 24.97
CA THR A 257 -2.31 -1.22 24.63
C THR A 257 -1.26 -0.12 24.74
N SER A 258 0.02 -0.45 24.54
CA SER A 258 1.14 0.49 24.62
C SER A 258 2.33 0.06 23.75
N VAL A 259 3.21 1.02 23.42
CA VAL A 259 4.51 0.73 22.80
C VAL A 259 5.63 1.47 23.52
N LYS A 260 6.79 0.83 23.69
CA LYS A 260 8.00 1.51 24.17
C LYS A 260 8.59 2.37 23.05
N ALA A 261 8.42 3.68 23.15
CA ALA A 261 9.10 4.64 22.29
C ALA A 261 10.56 4.83 22.73
N SER A 262 11.43 5.15 21.77
CA SER A 262 12.84 5.50 22.02
C SER A 262 13.40 6.47 20.98
N TRP A 263 14.51 7.12 21.33
CA TRP A 263 15.15 8.15 20.52
C TRP A 263 16.65 8.24 20.79
N ARG A 264 17.36 9.00 19.96
CA ARG A 264 18.73 9.48 20.18
C ARG A 264 18.68 10.92 20.73
N ALA A 265 19.43 11.16 21.80
CA ALA A 265 19.57 12.48 22.42
C ALA A 265 20.23 13.51 21.47
N PRO A 266 20.03 14.83 21.71
CA PRO A 266 20.86 15.88 21.11
C PRO A 266 22.36 15.69 21.44
N ALA A 267 23.25 16.16 20.57
CA ALA A 267 24.70 15.94 20.74
C ALA A 267 25.32 16.65 21.97
N TRP A 268 24.65 17.68 22.50
CA TRP A 268 25.07 18.42 23.70
C TRP A 268 24.42 17.94 25.00
N ALA A 269 23.53 16.93 24.93
CA ALA A 269 22.56 16.62 25.97
C ALA A 269 23.13 15.83 27.17
N GLU A 270 24.03 16.44 27.93
CA GLU A 270 24.45 15.94 29.24
C GLU A 270 23.47 16.38 30.34
N GLY A 271 23.02 15.44 31.18
CA GLY A 271 22.16 15.73 32.34
C GLY A 271 20.74 16.26 32.06
N VAL A 272 20.30 16.27 30.79
CA VAL A 272 18.97 16.75 30.39
C VAL A 272 17.85 15.82 30.87
N LYS A 273 16.62 16.31 30.74
CA LYS A 273 15.39 15.52 30.90
C LYS A 273 14.52 15.59 29.65
N TYR A 274 13.54 14.71 29.56
CA TYR A 274 12.57 14.64 28.47
C TYR A 274 11.14 14.70 28.99
N ASN A 275 10.31 15.51 28.32
CA ASN A 275 8.85 15.48 28.48
C ASN A 275 8.25 14.87 27.21
N VAL A 276 7.43 13.83 27.37
CA VAL A 276 6.90 13.00 26.28
C VAL A 276 5.39 13.20 26.20
N PHE A 277 4.90 13.46 25.00
CA PHE A 277 3.50 13.77 24.73
C PHE A 277 2.91 12.81 23.69
N LEU A 278 1.62 12.50 23.84
CA LEU A 278 0.84 11.63 22.95
C LEU A 278 -0.58 12.19 22.76
N GLY A 279 -1.17 11.98 21.59
CA GLY A 279 -2.57 12.28 21.30
C GLY A 279 -3.00 11.74 19.94
N THR A 280 -4.29 11.84 19.61
CA THR A 280 -4.85 11.44 18.30
C THR A 280 -4.94 12.60 17.30
N SER A 281 -4.39 13.78 17.66
CA SER A 281 -4.26 14.95 16.80
C SER A 281 -2.86 15.56 16.93
N ALA A 282 -2.27 15.96 15.80
CA ALA A 282 -0.97 16.62 15.76
C ALA A 282 -0.91 17.95 16.54
N THR A 283 -2.06 18.61 16.75
CA THR A 283 -2.17 19.90 17.44
C THR A 283 -2.65 19.79 18.90
N ASN A 284 -3.15 18.63 19.32
CA ASN A 284 -3.65 18.40 20.68
C ASN A 284 -3.00 17.15 21.27
N LEU A 285 -1.85 17.36 21.94
CA LEU A 285 -1.06 16.32 22.58
C LEU A 285 -1.11 16.47 24.10
N THR A 286 -1.31 15.36 24.79
CA THR A 286 -1.31 15.28 26.26
C THR A 286 0.01 14.74 26.78
N SER A 287 0.44 15.20 27.95
CA SER A 287 1.67 14.71 28.60
C SER A 287 1.47 13.27 29.11
N VAL A 288 2.38 12.36 28.73
CA VAL A 288 2.34 10.94 29.15
C VAL A 288 3.55 10.54 30.01
N ALA A 289 4.64 11.30 29.98
CA ALA A 289 5.75 11.17 30.92
C ALA A 289 6.53 12.50 31.02
N GLU A 290 6.94 12.89 32.22
CA GLU A 290 7.66 14.15 32.46
C GLU A 290 8.96 13.93 33.23
N GLY A 291 9.96 14.76 32.95
CA GLY A 291 11.24 14.74 33.66
C GLY A 291 12.08 13.48 33.45
N VAL A 292 11.80 12.69 32.40
CA VAL A 292 12.43 11.39 32.13
C VAL A 292 13.91 11.57 31.77
N THR A 293 14.80 10.80 32.37
CA THR A 293 16.25 10.84 32.08
C THR A 293 16.67 9.89 30.95
N GLU A 294 15.96 8.78 30.79
CA GLU A 294 16.20 7.78 29.74
C GLU A 294 15.75 8.29 28.37
N THR A 295 16.43 7.88 27.29
CA THR A 295 15.99 8.18 25.91
C THR A 295 14.88 7.22 25.43
N SER A 296 13.96 6.86 26.33
CA SER A 296 12.80 6.00 26.05
C SER A 296 11.67 6.21 27.05
N ALA A 297 10.43 6.04 26.61
CA ALA A 297 9.21 6.11 27.42
C ALA A 297 8.14 5.14 26.89
N SER A 298 7.07 4.91 27.65
CA SER A 298 5.89 4.21 27.13
C SER A 298 4.91 5.20 26.50
N LEU A 299 4.31 4.82 25.38
CA LEU A 299 3.16 5.50 24.76
C LEU A 299 1.91 4.62 25.00
N PRO A 300 1.05 4.95 25.98
CA PRO A 300 -0.10 4.12 26.38
C PRO A 300 -1.39 4.49 25.65
N GLY A 301 -2.44 3.70 25.83
CA GLY A 301 -3.79 3.97 25.30
C GLY A 301 -3.93 3.71 23.80
N LEU A 302 -3.07 2.86 23.24
CA LEU A 302 -3.05 2.56 21.82
C LEU A 302 -4.20 1.64 21.40
N ASN A 303 -4.67 1.83 20.18
CA ASN A 303 -5.68 0.99 19.51
C ASN A 303 -5.41 0.92 18.00
N THR A 304 -6.18 0.12 17.28
CA THR A 304 -5.98 -0.19 15.85
C THR A 304 -6.74 0.71 14.86
N PHE A 305 -7.54 1.66 15.36
CA PHE A 305 -8.29 2.64 14.57
C PHE A 305 -7.54 3.97 14.43
N ASP A 306 -7.00 4.46 15.54
CA ASP A 306 -6.50 5.82 15.66
C ASP A 306 -5.18 6.08 14.93
N THR A 307 -4.97 7.35 14.57
CA THR A 307 -3.69 7.85 14.12
C THR A 307 -3.01 8.55 15.29
N PHE A 308 -1.94 7.95 15.81
CA PHE A 308 -1.26 8.45 17.00
C PHE A 308 -0.18 9.46 16.62
N TYR A 309 -0.19 10.59 17.31
CA TYR A 309 0.80 11.65 17.20
C TYR A 309 1.56 11.76 18.51
N TRP A 310 2.89 11.84 18.45
CA TRP A 310 3.74 11.94 19.64
C TRP A 310 4.89 12.94 19.49
N ARG A 311 5.36 13.49 20.61
CA ARG A 311 6.41 14.50 20.66
C ARG A 311 7.31 14.25 21.87
N VAL A 312 8.60 14.62 21.76
CA VAL A 312 9.52 14.66 22.91
C VAL A 312 10.19 16.02 22.97
N ASP A 313 9.98 16.72 24.07
CA ASP A 313 10.61 18.00 24.36
C ASP A 313 11.83 17.78 25.25
N VAL A 314 12.93 18.49 24.96
CA VAL A 314 14.18 18.38 25.71
C VAL A 314 14.25 19.49 26.75
N VAL A 315 14.44 19.14 28.02
CA VAL A 315 14.49 20.08 29.15
C VAL A 315 15.92 20.14 29.69
N SER A 316 16.52 21.34 29.71
CA SER A 316 17.87 21.59 30.21
C SER A 316 17.88 22.83 31.08
N ALA A 317 18.21 22.67 32.36
CA ALA A 317 17.94 23.66 33.41
C ALA A 317 16.49 24.19 33.30
N ASP A 318 16.32 25.51 33.16
CA ASP A 318 15.01 26.17 33.04
C ASP A 318 14.50 26.26 31.59
N ALA A 319 15.28 25.80 30.60
CA ALA A 319 14.92 25.85 29.18
C ALA A 319 14.22 24.57 28.71
N THR A 320 13.13 24.71 27.95
CA THR A 320 12.45 23.61 27.27
C THR A 320 12.49 23.81 25.76
N TYR A 321 13.11 22.87 25.05
CA TYR A 321 13.19 22.85 23.60
C TYR A 321 12.10 21.92 23.05
N THR A 322 11.07 22.51 22.45
CA THR A 322 9.95 21.75 21.88
C THR A 322 10.41 20.85 20.72
N GLY A 323 10.05 19.57 20.77
CA GLY A 323 10.32 18.62 19.71
C GLY A 323 9.43 18.82 18.49
N ARG A 324 9.73 18.12 17.39
CA ARG A 324 8.77 17.97 16.29
C ARG A 324 7.78 16.84 16.60
N VAL A 325 6.57 16.96 16.06
CA VAL A 325 5.53 15.93 16.19
C VAL A 325 5.78 14.82 15.18
N PHE A 326 5.70 13.58 15.65
CA PHE A 326 5.76 12.35 14.85
C PHE A 326 4.36 11.71 14.77
N MET A 327 4.15 10.81 13.81
CA MET A 327 2.89 10.10 13.56
C MET A 327 3.18 8.61 13.38
N PHE A 328 2.35 7.73 13.95
CA PHE A 328 2.39 6.28 13.73
C PHE A 328 0.98 5.67 13.83
N ARG A 329 0.84 4.40 13.43
CA ARG A 329 -0.37 3.59 13.63
C ARG A 329 -0.01 2.19 14.14
N VAL A 330 -0.92 1.59 14.90
CA VAL A 330 -0.84 0.18 15.29
C VAL A 330 -1.19 -0.70 14.09
N ALA A 331 -0.50 -1.83 13.94
CA ALA A 331 -0.80 -2.79 12.90
C ALA A 331 -2.17 -3.45 13.11
N GLN A 332 -3.03 -3.39 12.09
CA GLN A 332 -4.33 -4.05 12.05
C GLN A 332 -4.45 -4.79 10.72
N LEU A 333 -4.78 -6.07 10.76
CA LEU A 333 -4.91 -6.91 9.56
C LEU A 333 -5.88 -6.28 8.55
N ALA A 334 -5.60 -6.39 7.26
CA ALA A 334 -6.45 -5.85 6.19
C ALA A 334 -7.89 -6.39 6.28
N PHE A 335 -8.02 -7.65 6.70
CA PHE A 335 -9.24 -8.38 7.04
C PHE A 335 -8.80 -9.62 7.88
N PRO A 336 -9.68 -10.29 8.64
CA PRO A 336 -9.26 -11.33 9.60
C PRO A 336 -8.43 -12.49 9.02
N GLY A 337 -8.69 -12.87 7.77
CA GLY A 337 -7.95 -13.91 7.04
C GLY A 337 -6.73 -13.43 6.24
N ALA A 338 -6.24 -12.21 6.47
CA ALA A 338 -5.10 -11.64 5.76
C ALA A 338 -3.76 -12.17 6.32
N GLU A 339 -2.88 -12.66 5.44
CA GLU A 339 -1.62 -13.30 5.83
C GLU A 339 -0.44 -12.79 4.98
N GLY A 340 0.79 -13.20 5.29
CA GLY A 340 2.01 -12.82 4.58
C GLY A 340 2.49 -11.39 4.84
N TYR A 341 3.25 -10.83 3.91
CA TYR A 341 3.87 -9.51 4.01
C TYR A 341 2.96 -8.34 3.58
N GLY A 342 1.90 -8.63 2.83
CA GLY A 342 0.80 -7.70 2.55
C GLY A 342 -0.29 -7.64 3.64
N ARG A 343 -0.19 -8.43 4.72
CA ARG A 343 -1.28 -8.60 5.73
C ARG A 343 -1.77 -7.32 6.40
N PHE A 344 -0.91 -6.31 6.50
CA PHE A 344 -1.22 -4.98 7.05
C PHE A 344 -1.31 -3.89 5.96
N ALA A 345 -1.87 -4.23 4.80
CA ALA A 345 -2.39 -3.24 3.87
C ALA A 345 -3.56 -2.49 4.53
N ARG A 346 -3.41 -1.19 4.81
CA ARG A 346 -4.45 -0.39 5.48
C ARG A 346 -5.74 -0.26 4.66
N GLY A 347 -5.64 -0.36 3.32
CA GLY A 347 -6.78 -0.18 2.43
C GLY A 347 -7.44 1.17 2.63
N GLY A 348 -8.75 1.24 2.37
CA GLY A 348 -9.57 2.43 2.54
C GLY A 348 -10.00 2.77 3.97
N ARG A 349 -9.45 2.12 5.02
CA ARG A 349 -9.93 2.24 6.42
C ARG A 349 -10.03 3.70 6.90
N GLY A 350 -11.23 4.10 7.34
CA GLY A 350 -11.52 5.48 7.77
C GLY A 350 -11.50 6.51 6.62
N GLY A 351 -11.60 6.05 5.37
CA GLY A 351 -11.75 6.86 4.18
C GLY A 351 -13.20 7.02 3.74
N LYS A 352 -13.41 7.65 2.58
CA LYS A 352 -14.75 7.79 1.98
C LYS A 352 -15.18 6.55 1.21
N VAL A 353 -16.48 6.30 1.10
CA VAL A 353 -16.99 5.34 0.12
C VAL A 353 -17.07 5.97 -1.27
N VAL A 354 -16.86 5.15 -2.29
CA VAL A 354 -17.08 5.47 -3.71
C VAL A 354 -17.84 4.31 -4.35
N LYS A 355 -19.11 4.53 -4.68
CA LYS A 355 -20.00 3.49 -5.22
C LYS A 355 -19.85 3.37 -6.74
N VAL A 356 -19.68 2.15 -7.25
CA VAL A 356 -19.73 1.84 -8.69
C VAL A 356 -21.17 1.46 -9.03
N THR A 357 -21.83 2.31 -9.81
CA THR A 357 -23.25 2.23 -10.22
C THR A 357 -23.41 2.02 -11.73
N SER A 358 -22.32 2.10 -12.49
CA SER A 358 -22.27 1.99 -13.96
C SER A 358 -21.15 1.06 -14.42
N LEU A 359 -21.46 0.21 -15.42
CA LEU A 359 -20.49 -0.64 -16.12
C LEU A 359 -19.67 0.11 -17.19
N ALA A 360 -19.97 1.39 -17.43
CA ALA A 360 -19.26 2.21 -18.41
C ALA A 360 -17.81 2.49 -17.98
N ASP A 361 -16.92 2.57 -18.98
CA ASP A 361 -15.51 2.89 -18.78
C ASP A 361 -15.21 4.35 -19.16
N SER A 362 -15.48 5.28 -18.24
CA SER A 362 -15.22 6.71 -18.42
C SER A 362 -14.56 7.33 -17.19
N THR A 363 -14.31 8.64 -17.21
CA THR A 363 -13.82 9.39 -16.04
C THR A 363 -14.94 9.93 -15.15
N ASP A 364 -16.18 9.51 -15.39
CA ASP A 364 -17.38 10.03 -14.71
C ASP A 364 -17.67 9.25 -13.42
N GLU A 365 -18.24 9.94 -12.43
CA GLU A 365 -18.61 9.34 -11.13
C GLU A 365 -19.62 8.19 -11.30
N GLY A 366 -19.52 7.17 -10.44
CA GLY A 366 -20.25 5.92 -10.58
C GLY A 366 -19.56 4.85 -11.45
N THR A 367 -18.44 5.16 -12.11
CA THR A 367 -17.65 4.18 -12.89
C THR A 367 -16.46 3.60 -12.10
N LEU A 368 -16.04 2.38 -12.46
CA LEU A 368 -14.83 1.76 -11.88
C LEU A 368 -13.56 2.59 -12.17
N ARG A 369 -13.43 3.15 -13.39
CA ARG A 369 -12.28 3.99 -13.74
C ARG A 369 -12.25 5.28 -12.92
N TYR A 370 -13.38 5.95 -12.66
CA TYR A 370 -13.42 7.07 -11.71
C TYR A 370 -12.94 6.65 -10.31
N ALA A 371 -13.49 5.56 -9.77
CA ALA A 371 -13.18 5.10 -8.41
C ALA A 371 -11.69 4.75 -8.21
N LEU A 372 -11.06 4.15 -9.23
CA LEU A 372 -9.66 3.76 -9.19
C LEU A 372 -8.70 4.91 -9.54
N THR A 373 -9.04 5.78 -10.50
CA THR A 373 -8.06 6.74 -11.09
C THR A 373 -8.36 8.22 -10.84
N VAL A 374 -9.63 8.62 -10.69
CA VAL A 374 -10.04 10.03 -10.53
C VAL A 374 -10.23 10.37 -9.06
N ALA A 375 -10.94 9.53 -8.31
CA ALA A 375 -11.01 9.64 -6.87
C ALA A 375 -9.62 9.46 -6.23
N LYS A 376 -9.33 10.26 -5.19
CA LYS A 376 -8.04 10.30 -4.49
C LYS A 376 -8.21 10.19 -2.98
N GLY A 377 -7.11 9.81 -2.32
CA GLY A 377 -7.04 9.64 -0.87
C GLY A 377 -7.75 8.37 -0.37
N PRO A 378 -7.76 8.16 0.97
CA PRO A 378 -8.36 6.99 1.60
C PRO A 378 -9.79 6.74 1.11
N ARG A 379 -10.02 5.58 0.49
CA ARG A 379 -11.34 5.25 -0.07
C ARG A 379 -11.64 3.75 -0.15
N ILE A 380 -12.92 3.41 0.04
CA ILE A 380 -13.48 2.07 -0.11
C ILE A 380 -14.38 2.07 -1.34
N VAL A 381 -14.17 1.13 -2.25
CA VAL A 381 -14.94 0.98 -3.50
C VAL A 381 -15.88 -0.21 -3.37
N VAL A 382 -17.17 0.09 -3.41
CA VAL A 382 -18.29 -0.88 -3.37
C VAL A 382 -19.06 -0.85 -4.68
N PHE A 383 -19.82 -1.91 -4.98
CA PHE A 383 -20.49 -2.10 -6.26
C PHE A 383 -22.02 -2.23 -6.08
N ASP A 384 -22.76 -1.25 -6.57
CA ASP A 384 -24.22 -1.33 -6.71
C ASP A 384 -24.65 -2.06 -7.99
N VAL A 385 -23.71 -2.36 -8.91
CA VAL A 385 -23.97 -2.95 -10.23
C VAL A 385 -23.13 -4.20 -10.48
N SER A 386 -23.73 -5.22 -11.09
CA SER A 386 -23.06 -6.44 -11.59
C SER A 386 -22.90 -6.39 -13.10
N GLY A 387 -22.05 -7.26 -13.65
CA GLY A 387 -21.94 -7.48 -15.10
C GLY A 387 -20.54 -7.29 -15.68
N VAL A 388 -20.49 -7.15 -17.00
CA VAL A 388 -19.23 -7.04 -17.76
C VAL A 388 -18.78 -5.59 -17.89
N ILE A 389 -17.68 -5.23 -17.23
CA ILE A 389 -17.00 -3.94 -17.42
C ILE A 389 -16.00 -4.10 -18.56
N THR A 390 -16.26 -3.44 -19.70
CA THR A 390 -15.38 -3.50 -20.87
C THR A 390 -14.50 -2.25 -20.91
N THR A 391 -13.22 -2.38 -20.54
CA THR A 391 -12.29 -1.25 -20.49
C THR A 391 -11.71 -0.94 -21.87
N THR A 392 -11.51 0.35 -22.12
CA THR A 392 -11.03 0.96 -23.37
C THR A 392 -9.53 1.28 -23.34
N SER A 393 -8.92 1.24 -22.15
CA SER A 393 -7.50 1.48 -21.90
C SER A 393 -7.11 0.94 -20.52
N ARG A 394 -5.81 0.72 -20.26
CA ARG A 394 -5.33 0.20 -18.96
C ARG A 394 -5.81 1.08 -17.79
N ILE A 395 -6.19 0.45 -16.68
CA ILE A 395 -6.45 1.12 -15.40
C ILE A 395 -5.32 0.78 -14.42
N SER A 396 -4.43 1.73 -14.18
CA SER A 396 -3.34 1.62 -13.19
C SER A 396 -3.63 2.50 -11.98
N VAL A 397 -3.73 1.90 -10.79
CA VAL A 397 -3.74 2.61 -9.51
C VAL A 397 -2.30 2.96 -9.11
N ASN A 398 -2.05 4.22 -8.80
CA ASN A 398 -0.74 4.77 -8.42
C ASN A 398 -0.83 5.73 -7.21
N ASP A 399 -1.84 5.51 -6.36
CA ASP A 399 -2.19 6.29 -5.17
C ASP A 399 -2.09 5.39 -3.92
N GLN A 400 -2.48 5.88 -2.75
CA GLN A 400 -2.43 5.15 -1.48
C GLN A 400 -3.81 4.93 -0.86
N TYR A 401 -3.92 3.93 0.03
CA TYR A 401 -5.09 3.69 0.90
C TYR A 401 -6.41 3.40 0.15
N LEU A 402 -6.48 2.25 -0.53
CA LEU A 402 -7.64 1.85 -1.33
C LEU A 402 -8.12 0.43 -0.98
N THR A 403 -9.41 0.27 -0.72
CA THR A 403 -10.07 -1.05 -0.74
C THR A 403 -10.96 -1.15 -1.97
N VAL A 404 -10.90 -2.27 -2.71
CA VAL A 404 -11.82 -2.63 -3.78
C VAL A 404 -12.51 -3.93 -3.39
N ALA A 405 -13.82 -3.86 -3.14
CA ALA A 405 -14.60 -4.94 -2.57
C ALA A 405 -15.58 -5.55 -3.58
N GLY A 406 -15.07 -6.38 -4.50
CA GLY A 406 -15.86 -7.02 -5.56
C GLY A 406 -17.02 -7.87 -5.04
N GLN A 407 -16.93 -8.36 -3.80
CA GLN A 407 -17.95 -9.16 -3.13
C GLN A 407 -19.26 -8.39 -2.82
N THR A 408 -19.25 -7.05 -2.90
CA THR A 408 -20.46 -6.23 -2.65
C THR A 408 -21.43 -6.23 -3.83
N ALA A 409 -20.94 -6.51 -5.04
CA ALA A 409 -21.72 -6.49 -6.27
C ALA A 409 -22.93 -7.46 -6.21
N PRO A 410 -24.09 -7.10 -6.78
CA PRO A 410 -25.25 -7.99 -6.84
C PRO A 410 -25.05 -9.17 -7.81
N GLY A 411 -25.98 -10.14 -7.79
CA GLY A 411 -26.07 -11.21 -8.80
C GLY A 411 -24.76 -11.99 -9.00
N LYS A 412 -24.27 -12.06 -10.24
CA LYS A 412 -22.99 -12.74 -10.56
C LYS A 412 -21.73 -11.96 -10.18
N GLY A 413 -21.87 -10.75 -9.66
CA GLY A 413 -20.77 -9.82 -9.44
C GLY A 413 -20.23 -9.21 -10.75
N ILE A 414 -19.00 -8.70 -10.69
CA ILE A 414 -18.35 -8.02 -11.83
C ILE A 414 -17.27 -8.88 -12.49
N VAL A 415 -17.08 -8.66 -13.80
CA VAL A 415 -15.91 -9.16 -14.55
C VAL A 415 -15.40 -8.07 -15.49
N VAL A 416 -14.08 -7.89 -15.51
CA VAL A 416 -13.42 -6.92 -16.39
C VAL A 416 -12.84 -7.64 -17.62
N GLN A 417 -13.16 -7.12 -18.81
CA GLN A 417 -12.56 -7.52 -20.09
C GLN A 417 -12.02 -6.28 -20.84
N GLY A 418 -11.29 -6.48 -21.95
CA GLY A 418 -10.70 -5.37 -22.70
C GLY A 418 -9.24 -5.15 -22.34
N PHE A 419 -8.95 -4.11 -21.57
CA PHE A 419 -7.60 -3.75 -21.10
C PHE A 419 -7.39 -4.06 -19.59
N PRO A 420 -6.14 -4.32 -19.17
CA PRO A 420 -5.81 -4.73 -17.80
C PRO A 420 -6.15 -3.68 -16.71
N VAL A 421 -6.38 -4.19 -15.50
CA VAL A 421 -6.62 -3.41 -14.26
C VAL A 421 -5.65 -3.88 -13.19
N GLY A 422 -4.92 -2.96 -12.55
CA GLY A 422 -3.96 -3.31 -11.50
C GLY A 422 -3.27 -2.11 -10.86
N LEU A 423 -2.17 -2.38 -10.17
CA LEU A 423 -1.39 -1.37 -9.45
C LEU A 423 -0.08 -1.05 -10.19
N THR A 424 0.41 0.17 -10.03
CA THR A 424 1.68 0.63 -10.60
C THR A 424 2.27 1.70 -9.67
N GLY A 425 3.05 1.27 -8.67
CA GLY A 425 3.63 2.15 -7.66
C GLY A 425 2.67 2.57 -6.54
N ALA A 426 1.71 1.72 -6.16
CA ALA A 426 0.70 2.02 -5.15
C ALA A 426 1.11 1.59 -3.72
N SER A 427 0.46 2.15 -2.69
CA SER A 427 0.65 1.76 -1.27
C SER A 427 -0.67 1.39 -0.61
N ASP A 428 -0.68 0.43 0.31
CA ASP A 428 -1.85 0.17 1.18
C ASP A 428 -3.13 -0.14 0.40
N ILE A 429 -3.03 -1.10 -0.51
CA ILE A 429 -4.12 -1.49 -1.41
C ILE A 429 -4.65 -2.88 -1.09
N VAL A 430 -5.97 -2.99 -0.95
CA VAL A 430 -6.71 -4.25 -0.76
C VAL A 430 -7.63 -4.45 -1.97
N PHE A 431 -7.46 -5.51 -2.75
CA PHE A 431 -8.49 -5.98 -3.69
C PHE A 431 -9.01 -7.32 -3.21
N ARG A 432 -10.34 -7.47 -3.15
CA ARG A 432 -11.01 -8.76 -2.90
C ARG A 432 -12.02 -9.04 -4.00
N HIS A 433 -12.15 -10.31 -4.38
CA HIS A 433 -13.25 -10.81 -5.23
C HIS A 433 -13.41 -10.15 -6.61
N VAL A 434 -12.31 -9.73 -7.24
CA VAL A 434 -12.33 -9.14 -8.60
C VAL A 434 -12.02 -10.20 -9.67
N ARG A 435 -12.80 -10.22 -10.77
CA ARG A 435 -12.50 -11.03 -11.97
C ARG A 435 -11.90 -10.17 -13.09
N VAL A 436 -10.80 -10.63 -13.68
CA VAL A 436 -10.18 -10.00 -14.86
C VAL A 436 -9.92 -11.08 -15.92
N ARG A 437 -10.71 -11.06 -16.99
CA ARG A 437 -10.55 -11.94 -18.16
C ARG A 437 -10.50 -11.11 -19.45
N PRO A 438 -9.34 -10.52 -19.81
CA PRO A 438 -9.25 -9.52 -20.87
C PRO A 438 -9.62 -10.05 -22.26
N GLY A 439 -9.28 -11.31 -22.53
CA GLY A 439 -9.52 -11.97 -23.81
C GLY A 439 -8.76 -11.30 -24.95
N LYS A 440 -9.37 -11.30 -26.15
CA LYS A 440 -8.85 -10.62 -27.35
C LYS A 440 -9.58 -9.30 -27.64
N VAL A 441 -10.30 -8.75 -26.65
CA VAL A 441 -11.24 -7.62 -26.83
C VAL A 441 -10.54 -6.31 -27.17
N SER A 442 -9.33 -6.09 -26.65
CA SER A 442 -8.48 -4.93 -27.00
C SER A 442 -7.88 -4.98 -28.40
N GLY A 443 -7.77 -6.17 -29.00
CA GLY A 443 -6.92 -6.42 -30.18
C GLY A 443 -5.40 -6.36 -29.89
N GLU A 444 -4.98 -6.16 -28.64
CA GLU A 444 -3.58 -6.01 -28.24
C GLU A 444 -3.08 -7.19 -27.38
N THR A 445 -1.77 -7.46 -27.45
CA THR A 445 -1.09 -8.30 -26.45
C THR A 445 -1.02 -7.58 -25.11
N ILE A 446 -1.67 -8.19 -24.11
CA ILE A 446 -1.89 -7.64 -22.77
C ILE A 446 -1.75 -8.72 -21.67
N ASP A 447 -1.25 -8.25 -20.53
CA ASP A 447 -1.24 -8.90 -19.22
C ASP A 447 -2.62 -8.83 -18.52
N GLY A 448 -2.75 -9.47 -17.36
CA GLY A 448 -3.98 -9.49 -16.54
C GLY A 448 -4.00 -8.43 -15.43
N MET A 449 -3.72 -8.86 -14.19
CA MET A 449 -3.60 -7.98 -13.02
C MET A 449 -2.14 -7.82 -12.59
N GLY A 450 -1.85 -6.90 -11.67
CA GLY A 450 -0.51 -6.79 -11.14
C GLY A 450 -0.36 -5.86 -9.93
N MET A 451 0.79 -6.01 -9.27
CA MET A 451 1.26 -5.20 -8.15
C MET A 451 2.60 -4.51 -8.47
N GLN A 452 2.85 -4.19 -9.74
CA GLN A 452 4.15 -3.68 -10.18
C GLN A 452 4.59 -2.48 -9.32
N GLY A 453 5.81 -2.54 -8.78
CA GLY A 453 6.37 -1.45 -7.97
C GLY A 453 5.61 -1.12 -6.68
N SER A 454 4.67 -1.94 -6.21
CA SER A 454 3.73 -1.57 -5.13
C SER A 454 4.11 -2.15 -3.76
N ASN A 455 3.68 -1.52 -2.66
CA ASN A 455 4.06 -1.89 -1.27
C ASN A 455 2.85 -1.99 -0.34
N HIS A 456 2.91 -2.91 0.63
CA HIS A 456 1.82 -3.26 1.55
C HIS A 456 0.48 -3.41 0.81
N CYS A 457 0.47 -4.30 -0.19
CA CYS A 457 -0.69 -4.57 -1.03
C CYS A 457 -1.11 -6.05 -0.91
N ILE A 458 -2.41 -6.30 -0.94
CA ILE A 458 -2.99 -7.64 -0.84
C ILE A 458 -4.11 -7.85 -1.87
N PHE A 459 -3.99 -8.93 -2.66
CA PHE A 459 -5.06 -9.46 -3.51
C PHE A 459 -5.52 -10.80 -2.90
N ASP A 460 -6.79 -10.86 -2.49
CA ASP A 460 -7.45 -12.04 -1.92
C ASP A 460 -8.61 -12.47 -2.82
N ARG A 461 -8.65 -13.76 -3.17
CA ARG A 461 -9.79 -14.36 -3.90
C ARG A 461 -10.18 -13.65 -5.19
N CYS A 462 -9.22 -13.05 -5.91
CA CYS A 462 -9.41 -12.58 -7.28
C CYS A 462 -9.26 -13.75 -8.28
N SER A 463 -9.84 -13.62 -9.47
CA SER A 463 -9.70 -14.60 -10.56
C SER A 463 -9.19 -13.92 -11.83
N MET A 464 -8.11 -14.46 -12.39
CA MET A 464 -7.44 -13.98 -13.60
C MET A 464 -7.42 -15.09 -14.66
N GLY A 465 -7.65 -14.72 -15.92
CA GLY A 465 -7.55 -15.65 -17.03
C GLY A 465 -7.62 -15.00 -18.39
N TRP A 466 -7.50 -15.79 -19.45
CA TRP A 466 -7.62 -15.36 -20.84
C TRP A 466 -6.74 -14.15 -21.23
N THR A 467 -5.54 -14.06 -20.65
CA THR A 467 -4.51 -13.06 -20.99
C THR A 467 -3.66 -13.52 -22.16
N ILE A 468 -2.89 -12.62 -22.77
CA ILE A 468 -2.03 -12.95 -23.92
C ILE A 468 -0.55 -12.91 -23.53
N ASP A 469 -0.16 -12.03 -22.61
CA ASP A 469 1.09 -12.12 -21.86
C ASP A 469 0.80 -12.67 -20.43
N GLU A 470 1.62 -12.32 -19.44
CA GLU A 470 1.53 -12.78 -18.04
C GLU A 470 0.19 -12.42 -17.36
N ALA A 471 -0.51 -13.40 -16.75
CA ALA A 471 -1.79 -13.15 -16.10
C ALA A 471 -1.70 -12.38 -14.77
N PHE A 472 -0.58 -12.52 -14.06
CA PHE A 472 -0.23 -11.70 -12.88
C PHE A 472 1.23 -11.21 -12.94
N SER A 473 1.50 -9.96 -12.56
CA SER A 473 2.88 -9.44 -12.45
C SER A 473 3.13 -8.57 -11.22
N SER A 474 4.20 -8.88 -10.48
CA SER A 474 4.64 -8.14 -9.27
C SER A 474 6.11 -7.69 -9.34
N ARG A 475 6.63 -7.50 -10.56
CA ARG A 475 8.01 -7.00 -10.78
C ARG A 475 8.27 -5.72 -9.98
N SER A 476 9.40 -5.70 -9.26
CA SER A 476 9.84 -4.58 -8.40
C SER A 476 8.85 -4.15 -7.30
N ALA A 477 7.86 -4.99 -6.95
CA ALA A 477 7.06 -4.79 -5.75
C ALA A 477 7.93 -4.79 -4.48
N TRP A 478 7.36 -4.36 -3.35
CA TRP A 478 8.01 -4.34 -2.05
C TRP A 478 7.42 -5.44 -1.16
N ASN A 479 6.63 -5.10 -0.13
CA ASN A 479 5.99 -6.06 0.77
C ASN A 479 4.57 -6.37 0.27
N ILE A 480 4.30 -7.59 -0.22
CA ILE A 480 2.99 -7.92 -0.81
C ILE A 480 2.47 -9.31 -0.45
N THR A 481 1.15 -9.49 -0.57
CA THR A 481 0.48 -10.80 -0.50
C THR A 481 -0.43 -11.03 -1.70
N PHE A 482 -0.30 -12.18 -2.34
CA PHE A 482 -1.22 -12.71 -3.33
C PHE A 482 -1.73 -14.05 -2.80
N GLN A 483 -2.95 -14.05 -2.24
CA GLN A 483 -3.52 -15.19 -1.52
C GLN A 483 -4.89 -15.66 -2.03
N ARG A 484 -5.13 -16.98 -2.03
CA ARG A 484 -6.42 -17.59 -2.41
C ARG A 484 -6.95 -17.16 -3.79
N ASN A 485 -6.09 -16.65 -4.67
CA ASN A 485 -6.50 -16.25 -6.02
C ASN A 485 -6.55 -17.46 -6.96
N MET A 486 -7.23 -17.30 -8.09
CA MET A 486 -7.17 -18.24 -9.21
C MET A 486 -6.49 -17.59 -10.42
N ILE A 487 -5.57 -18.31 -11.06
CA ILE A 487 -5.08 -17.99 -12.40
C ILE A 487 -5.40 -19.18 -13.29
N SER A 488 -6.19 -18.99 -14.34
CA SER A 488 -6.64 -20.08 -15.21
C SER A 488 -6.67 -19.70 -16.68
N GLU A 489 -6.25 -20.64 -17.54
CA GLU A 489 -6.33 -20.49 -19.00
C GLU A 489 -5.75 -19.15 -19.56
N PRO A 490 -4.52 -18.74 -19.23
CA PRO A 490 -3.83 -17.73 -20.04
C PRO A 490 -3.68 -18.26 -21.47
N LEU A 491 -4.09 -17.47 -22.47
CA LEU A 491 -4.29 -17.93 -23.84
C LEU A 491 -2.96 -18.29 -24.50
N ASN A 492 -2.87 -19.49 -25.05
CA ASN A 492 -1.57 -20.10 -25.34
C ASN A 492 -0.95 -19.62 -26.66
N VAL A 493 -1.52 -19.99 -27.81
CA VAL A 493 -1.08 -19.54 -29.14
C VAL A 493 -1.97 -18.39 -29.61
N ALA A 494 -1.95 -17.30 -28.84
CA ALA A 494 -2.91 -16.21 -28.94
C ALA A 494 -2.49 -15.02 -29.82
N GLY A 495 -1.26 -15.03 -30.37
CA GLY A 495 -0.73 -13.95 -31.22
C GLY A 495 0.07 -12.87 -30.47
N HIS A 496 0.96 -13.28 -29.56
CA HIS A 496 1.76 -12.37 -28.74
C HIS A 496 2.77 -11.53 -29.57
N LYS A 497 2.63 -10.20 -29.56
CA LYS A 497 3.33 -9.22 -30.43
C LYS A 497 4.87 -9.32 -30.46
N ASN A 498 5.50 -9.75 -29.37
CA ASN A 498 6.96 -9.87 -29.27
C ASN A 498 7.52 -11.22 -29.78
N TYR A 499 6.68 -12.17 -30.21
CA TYR A 499 7.10 -13.53 -30.59
C TYR A 499 6.61 -13.94 -31.99
N PRO A 500 7.25 -14.92 -32.65
CA PRO A 500 6.76 -15.46 -33.92
C PRO A 500 5.34 -16.02 -33.80
N ASN A 501 4.53 -15.86 -34.87
CA ASN A 501 3.22 -16.48 -34.94
C ASN A 501 3.32 -18.01 -34.74
N GLY A 502 2.39 -18.60 -33.97
CA GLY A 502 2.46 -19.99 -33.55
C GLY A 502 3.21 -20.23 -32.23
N THR A 503 3.79 -19.20 -31.60
CA THR A 503 4.46 -19.36 -30.29
C THR A 503 3.45 -19.56 -29.17
N ALA A 504 3.68 -20.57 -28.34
CA ALA A 504 2.94 -20.89 -27.13
C ALA A 504 3.46 -20.05 -25.94
N HIS A 505 2.64 -19.14 -25.42
CA HIS A 505 3.01 -18.13 -24.41
C HIS A 505 1.95 -18.00 -23.29
N GLY A 506 1.08 -18.99 -23.10
CA GLY A 506 0.05 -18.96 -22.06
C GLY A 506 0.64 -19.02 -20.65
N TYR A 507 0.99 -17.88 -20.06
CA TYR A 507 1.83 -17.79 -18.86
C TYR A 507 1.09 -17.24 -17.63
N SER A 508 1.26 -17.93 -16.49
CA SER A 508 0.50 -17.57 -15.27
C SER A 508 1.02 -16.29 -14.61
N ALA A 509 2.28 -16.26 -14.16
CA ALA A 509 2.75 -15.15 -13.34
C ALA A 509 4.25 -14.82 -13.45
N THR A 510 4.59 -13.53 -13.28
CA THR A 510 5.90 -13.12 -12.77
C THR A 510 5.78 -12.63 -11.32
N THR A 511 6.57 -13.23 -10.44
CA THR A 511 6.65 -12.90 -9.01
C THR A 511 7.88 -12.06 -8.69
N GLY A 512 7.66 -10.95 -7.99
CA GLY A 512 8.68 -10.07 -7.43
C GLY A 512 8.18 -9.45 -6.14
N GLY A 513 9.10 -8.84 -5.38
CA GLY A 513 8.86 -8.32 -4.04
C GLY A 513 10.20 -8.09 -3.36
N ASP A 514 10.33 -7.04 -2.56
CA ASP A 514 11.37 -6.97 -1.52
C ASP A 514 11.13 -8.10 -0.53
N VAL A 515 9.87 -8.24 -0.08
CA VAL A 515 9.33 -9.54 0.38
C VAL A 515 7.94 -9.82 -0.20
N GLY A 516 7.82 -10.85 -1.04
CA GLY A 516 6.56 -11.22 -1.71
C GLY A 516 6.01 -12.57 -1.23
N SER A 517 4.77 -12.58 -0.72
CA SER A 517 4.05 -13.80 -0.29
C SER A 517 3.03 -14.25 -1.35
N PHE A 518 3.18 -15.47 -1.87
CA PHE A 518 2.33 -16.06 -2.90
C PHE A 518 1.82 -17.42 -2.38
N HIS A 519 0.62 -17.47 -1.82
CA HIS A 519 0.15 -18.66 -1.11
C HIS A 519 -1.33 -19.02 -1.26
N HIS A 520 -1.64 -20.30 -1.12
CA HIS A 520 -3.01 -20.84 -1.25
C HIS A 520 -3.72 -20.51 -2.58
N ASN A 521 -2.98 -20.20 -3.66
CA ASN A 521 -3.56 -19.90 -4.97
C ASN A 521 -3.75 -21.17 -5.82
N LEU A 522 -4.75 -21.18 -6.70
CA LEU A 522 -4.92 -22.21 -7.75
C LEU A 522 -4.42 -21.67 -9.10
N LEU A 523 -3.46 -22.36 -9.72
CA LEU A 523 -2.90 -22.00 -11.01
C LEU A 523 -3.08 -23.16 -11.99
N ALA A 524 -3.86 -22.98 -13.05
CA ALA A 524 -4.32 -24.11 -13.85
C ALA A 524 -4.35 -23.83 -15.37
N HIS A 525 -4.08 -24.86 -16.16
CA HIS A 525 -4.21 -24.84 -17.64
C HIS A 525 -3.33 -23.78 -18.33
N ALA A 526 -2.08 -23.66 -17.91
CA ALA A 526 -1.10 -22.71 -18.46
C ALA A 526 0.07 -23.43 -19.16
N GLU A 527 0.66 -22.85 -20.20
CA GLU A 527 1.86 -23.37 -20.87
C GLU A 527 3.09 -23.36 -19.96
N GLY A 528 3.16 -22.39 -19.06
CA GLY A 528 4.34 -22.20 -18.23
C GLY A 528 4.24 -21.03 -17.27
N ARG A 529 5.38 -20.76 -16.61
CA ARG A 529 5.53 -19.71 -15.60
C ARG A 529 4.42 -19.80 -14.56
N SER A 530 4.22 -20.99 -13.99
CA SER A 530 3.34 -21.18 -12.82
C SER A 530 3.73 -20.14 -11.77
N TRP A 531 5.03 -20.06 -11.45
CA TRP A 531 5.66 -18.83 -11.00
C TRP A 531 6.95 -18.58 -11.79
N SER A 532 7.06 -17.44 -12.49
CA SER A 532 8.37 -16.95 -12.98
C SER A 532 8.94 -16.02 -11.92
N MET A 533 9.98 -16.44 -11.21
CA MET A 533 10.65 -15.61 -10.23
C MET A 533 11.49 -14.56 -10.94
N GLY A 534 11.16 -13.29 -10.71
CA GLY A 534 11.79 -12.12 -11.30
C GLY A 534 12.16 -11.11 -10.23
N GLY A 535 12.96 -11.54 -9.25
CA GLY A 535 13.39 -10.70 -8.12
C GLY A 535 14.17 -9.45 -8.53
N GLY A 536 14.83 -9.50 -9.70
CA GLY A 536 15.56 -8.37 -10.27
C GLY A 536 16.86 -8.09 -9.53
N VAL A 537 17.25 -6.81 -9.49
CA VAL A 537 18.48 -6.34 -8.82
C VAL A 537 18.23 -5.09 -7.97
N ASP A 538 19.12 -4.87 -7.01
CA ASP A 538 19.15 -3.69 -6.15
C ASP A 538 19.90 -2.50 -6.79
N ASP A 539 20.01 -1.40 -6.05
CA ASP A 539 20.74 -0.19 -6.44
C ASP A 539 22.27 -0.36 -6.60
N ASN A 540 22.78 -1.56 -6.39
CA ASN A 540 24.19 -1.95 -6.52
C ASN A 540 24.35 -3.03 -7.61
N ALA A 541 23.28 -3.28 -8.39
CA ALA A 541 23.14 -4.33 -9.39
C ALA A 541 23.29 -5.76 -8.85
N ALA A 542 23.11 -5.98 -7.53
CA ALA A 542 23.11 -7.31 -6.92
C ALA A 542 21.71 -7.92 -6.93
N PHE A 543 21.61 -9.26 -7.03
CA PHE A 543 20.34 -9.97 -7.01
C PHE A 543 19.43 -9.55 -5.83
N ALA A 544 18.17 -9.25 -6.14
CA ALA A 544 17.18 -8.73 -5.20
C ALA A 544 15.97 -9.67 -5.01
N GLY A 545 15.17 -9.31 -4.01
CA GLY A 545 13.86 -9.87 -3.69
C GLY A 545 13.86 -11.18 -2.90
N GLU A 546 13.05 -11.23 -1.86
CA GLU A 546 12.87 -12.39 -0.99
C GLU A 546 11.44 -12.94 -1.19
N LEU A 547 11.28 -14.14 -1.74
CA LEU A 547 9.97 -14.66 -2.18
C LEU A 547 9.53 -15.86 -1.34
N ASP A 548 8.30 -15.84 -0.83
CA ASP A 548 7.64 -16.99 -0.21
C ASP A 548 6.55 -17.52 -1.14
N ILE A 549 6.76 -18.70 -1.71
CA ILE A 549 5.88 -19.35 -2.67
C ILE A 549 5.43 -20.66 -2.03
N ARG A 550 4.23 -20.67 -1.45
CA ARG A 550 3.85 -21.71 -0.48
C ARG A 550 2.42 -22.20 -0.59
N ASN A 551 2.21 -23.50 -0.42
CA ASN A 551 0.89 -24.12 -0.37
C ASN A 551 -0.04 -23.77 -1.55
N ASN A 552 0.52 -23.47 -2.73
CA ASN A 552 -0.25 -23.26 -3.95
C ASN A 552 -0.55 -24.60 -4.63
N VAL A 553 -1.67 -24.67 -5.35
CA VAL A 553 -2.01 -25.80 -6.23
C VAL A 553 -1.72 -25.42 -7.67
N VAL A 554 -1.03 -26.30 -8.40
CA VAL A 554 -0.76 -26.10 -9.83
C VAL A 554 -1.24 -27.30 -10.63
N TYR A 555 -2.08 -27.09 -11.65
CA TYR A 555 -2.67 -28.16 -12.46
C TYR A 555 -2.47 -27.96 -13.96
N ASN A 556 -2.23 -29.06 -14.68
CA ASN A 556 -2.17 -29.11 -16.15
C ASN A 556 -1.27 -28.02 -16.77
N TYR A 557 -0.02 -27.94 -16.29
CA TYR A 557 1.01 -27.08 -16.87
C TYR A 557 1.56 -27.69 -18.18
N GLY A 558 2.06 -26.85 -19.09
CA GLY A 558 2.64 -27.26 -20.37
C GLY A 558 4.13 -27.63 -20.29
N SER A 559 4.92 -27.10 -21.24
CA SER A 559 6.36 -27.37 -21.39
C SER A 559 7.26 -26.66 -20.37
N ARG A 560 6.69 -25.80 -19.53
CA ARG A 560 7.36 -25.00 -18.50
C ARG A 560 6.53 -25.03 -17.21
N VAL A 561 7.17 -24.79 -16.07
CA VAL A 561 6.55 -24.83 -14.73
C VAL A 561 7.03 -23.60 -13.93
N THR A 562 7.43 -23.72 -12.66
CA THR A 562 8.07 -22.64 -11.90
C THR A 562 9.57 -22.56 -12.20
N ASP A 563 10.07 -21.36 -12.54
CA ASP A 563 11.48 -21.09 -12.85
C ASP A 563 11.86 -19.59 -12.69
N GLY A 564 13.03 -19.19 -13.20
CA GLY A 564 13.63 -17.87 -12.94
C GLY A 564 14.44 -17.86 -11.64
N GLY A 565 14.56 -16.70 -10.98
CA GLY A 565 15.24 -16.59 -9.70
C GLY A 565 15.04 -15.26 -8.95
N ALA A 566 15.45 -15.27 -7.69
CA ALA A 566 15.48 -14.12 -6.78
C ALA A 566 16.58 -14.33 -5.72
N LYS A 567 16.89 -13.30 -4.92
CA LYS A 567 17.94 -13.31 -3.88
C LYS A 567 17.76 -14.46 -2.88
N LYS A 568 16.53 -14.62 -2.38
CA LYS A 568 16.12 -15.71 -1.48
C LYS A 568 14.73 -16.19 -1.86
N VAL A 569 14.49 -17.49 -1.77
CA VAL A 569 13.17 -18.09 -2.05
C VAL A 569 12.85 -19.19 -1.05
N ASN A 570 11.75 -19.05 -0.31
CA ASN A 570 11.08 -20.17 0.36
C ASN A 570 10.08 -20.78 -0.64
N PHE A 571 10.26 -22.05 -1.01
CA PHE A 571 9.35 -22.80 -1.89
C PHE A 571 8.82 -24.02 -1.15
N VAL A 572 7.68 -23.86 -0.46
CA VAL A 572 7.26 -24.76 0.64
C VAL A 572 5.85 -25.31 0.46
N GLY A 573 5.68 -26.62 0.59
CA GLY A 573 4.34 -27.22 0.72
C GLY A 573 3.43 -27.09 -0.51
N ASN A 574 3.96 -26.77 -1.69
CA ASN A 574 3.15 -26.62 -2.91
C ASN A 574 2.75 -27.99 -3.49
N TYR A 575 1.55 -28.06 -4.08
CA TYR A 575 1.02 -29.30 -4.67
C TYR A 575 0.85 -29.14 -6.18
N TYR A 576 1.65 -29.89 -6.94
CA TYR A 576 1.55 -29.93 -8.40
C TYR A 576 0.85 -31.22 -8.84
N LYS A 577 -0.10 -31.09 -9.77
CA LYS A 577 -0.82 -32.21 -10.36
C LYS A 577 -0.63 -32.18 -11.87
N PRO A 578 0.02 -33.20 -12.47
CA PRO A 578 0.16 -33.24 -13.92
C PRO A 578 -1.23 -33.44 -14.55
N GLY A 579 -1.49 -32.72 -15.63
CA GLY A 579 -2.70 -32.88 -16.44
C GLY A 579 -2.39 -33.42 -17.84
N PRO A 580 -3.41 -33.54 -18.70
CA PRO A 580 -3.27 -34.08 -20.07
C PRO A 580 -2.27 -33.36 -21.00
N SER A 581 -1.74 -32.19 -20.63
CA SER A 581 -0.68 -31.47 -21.36
C SER A 581 0.69 -31.46 -20.65
N SER A 582 0.79 -32.04 -19.45
CA SER A 582 1.99 -31.97 -18.60
C SER A 582 3.01 -33.07 -18.88
N THR A 583 4.28 -32.69 -18.98
CA THR A 583 5.40 -33.61 -19.29
C THR A 583 6.62 -33.47 -18.38
N LEU A 584 6.58 -32.56 -17.39
CA LEU A 584 7.72 -32.29 -16.50
C LEU A 584 7.57 -33.00 -15.15
N ASN A 585 8.65 -33.70 -14.75
CA ASN A 585 8.78 -34.45 -13.49
C ASN A 585 9.37 -33.63 -12.32
N TYR A 586 9.28 -32.29 -12.37
CA TYR A 586 9.83 -31.40 -11.35
C TYR A 586 8.93 -30.17 -11.17
N THR A 587 9.04 -29.50 -10.02
CA THR A 587 8.17 -28.35 -9.68
C THR A 587 8.87 -27.00 -9.79
N LEU A 588 10.16 -26.93 -9.44
CA LEU A 588 10.99 -25.73 -9.54
C LEU A 588 12.31 -26.03 -10.28
N LYS A 589 12.62 -25.20 -11.29
CA LYS A 589 13.94 -25.09 -11.91
C LYS A 589 14.52 -23.71 -11.61
N ALA A 590 15.26 -23.60 -10.50
CA ALA A 590 15.98 -22.38 -10.15
C ALA A 590 16.99 -22.06 -11.27
N THR A 591 16.90 -20.89 -11.88
CA THR A 591 17.60 -20.58 -13.13
C THR A 591 18.69 -19.54 -12.90
N TYR A 592 19.94 -19.97 -13.04
CA TYR A 592 21.15 -19.18 -12.91
C TYR A 592 21.70 -18.89 -14.32
N GLU A 593 21.12 -17.87 -14.97
CA GLU A 593 21.44 -17.49 -16.35
C GLU A 593 22.30 -16.21 -16.45
N ASP A 594 22.26 -15.33 -15.45
CA ASP A 594 23.08 -14.11 -15.38
C ASP A 594 24.16 -14.19 -14.29
N ASN A 595 25.39 -13.73 -14.61
CA ASN A 595 26.49 -13.64 -13.64
C ASN A 595 26.51 -12.26 -12.94
N MET A 596 25.42 -11.91 -12.25
CA MET A 596 25.29 -10.65 -11.51
C MET A 596 25.81 -10.76 -10.06
N PRO A 597 26.21 -9.64 -9.43
CA PRO A 597 26.57 -9.60 -8.01
C PRO A 597 25.49 -10.15 -7.05
N GLY A 598 25.90 -10.48 -5.83
CA GLY A 598 25.02 -11.07 -4.81
C GLY A 598 24.89 -12.59 -4.95
N MET A 599 23.78 -13.14 -4.45
CA MET A 599 23.50 -14.58 -4.46
C MET A 599 22.02 -14.80 -4.75
N GLN A 600 21.68 -15.92 -5.40
CA GLN A 600 20.32 -16.47 -5.45
C GLN A 600 20.29 -17.75 -4.62
N GLN A 601 19.40 -17.85 -3.63
CA GLN A 601 19.38 -18.95 -2.66
C GLN A 601 17.95 -19.46 -2.42
N TYR A 602 17.80 -20.76 -2.19
CA TYR A 602 16.52 -21.46 -2.19
C TYR A 602 16.37 -22.36 -0.96
N HIS A 603 15.19 -22.36 -0.35
CA HIS A 603 14.74 -23.32 0.63
C HIS A 603 13.57 -24.08 0.00
N CYS A 604 13.66 -25.40 -0.09
CA CYS A 604 12.65 -26.23 -0.76
C CYS A 604 12.27 -27.41 0.13
N ALA A 605 11.02 -27.41 0.62
CA ALA A 605 10.51 -28.34 1.63
C ALA A 605 9.05 -28.72 1.39
N GLY A 606 8.66 -29.97 1.64
CA GLY A 606 7.24 -30.37 1.71
C GLY A 606 6.43 -30.29 0.40
N ASN A 607 7.04 -30.04 -0.76
CA ASN A 607 6.34 -29.94 -2.03
C ASN A 607 6.01 -31.33 -2.58
N SER A 608 5.01 -31.43 -3.46
CA SER A 608 4.60 -32.70 -4.06
C SER A 608 4.26 -32.57 -5.54
N LEU A 609 4.51 -33.63 -6.28
CA LEU A 609 4.07 -33.80 -7.66
C LEU A 609 3.33 -35.14 -7.77
N TYR A 610 2.01 -35.06 -7.92
CA TYR A 610 1.12 -36.22 -7.87
C TYR A 610 1.55 -37.34 -8.83
N GLY A 611 1.76 -38.54 -8.28
CA GLY A 611 2.23 -39.72 -9.02
C GLY A 611 3.76 -39.77 -9.27
N VAL A 612 4.54 -38.81 -8.75
CA VAL A 612 5.98 -38.70 -8.99
C VAL A 612 6.79 -38.62 -7.68
N PHE A 613 6.43 -37.71 -6.77
CA PHE A 613 7.01 -37.59 -5.42
C PHE A 613 6.04 -36.86 -4.47
N ASP A 614 6.23 -37.03 -3.18
CA ASP A 614 5.42 -36.43 -2.11
C ASP A 614 6.23 -35.44 -1.24
N GLN A 615 5.57 -34.91 -0.22
CA GLN A 615 6.09 -33.91 0.71
C GLN A 615 7.27 -34.41 1.57
N ASP A 616 7.32 -35.72 1.83
CA ASP A 616 8.30 -36.37 2.71
C ASP A 616 9.49 -36.95 1.91
N SER A 617 9.35 -37.00 0.58
CA SER A 617 10.42 -37.30 -0.38
C SER A 617 11.53 -36.25 -0.35
N VAL A 618 12.74 -36.64 -0.75
CA VAL A 618 13.89 -35.72 -0.91
C VAL A 618 13.54 -34.60 -1.89
N GLN A 619 13.66 -33.35 -1.44
CA GLN A 619 13.11 -32.19 -2.16
C GLN A 619 14.09 -31.54 -3.15
N TYR A 620 15.40 -31.66 -2.91
CA TYR A 620 16.45 -31.13 -3.79
C TYR A 620 17.70 -32.03 -3.80
N PRO A 621 18.55 -31.97 -4.84
CA PRO A 621 19.73 -32.83 -4.96
C PRO A 621 20.77 -32.57 -3.87
N SER A 622 21.51 -33.62 -3.47
CA SER A 622 22.62 -33.52 -2.53
C SER A 622 23.75 -32.60 -3.02
N GLY A 623 24.51 -32.04 -2.09
CA GLY A 623 25.56 -31.06 -2.39
C GLY A 623 24.97 -29.66 -2.45
N ASP A 624 25.24 -28.92 -3.51
CA ASP A 624 24.69 -27.57 -3.70
C ASP A 624 23.31 -27.54 -4.36
N GLY A 625 22.87 -28.64 -4.97
CA GLY A 625 21.60 -28.76 -5.71
C GLY A 625 21.67 -28.48 -7.22
N THR A 626 22.88 -28.36 -7.81
CA THR A 626 23.08 -28.14 -9.26
C THR A 626 22.87 -29.42 -10.10
N SER A 627 22.94 -30.61 -9.50
CA SER A 627 22.77 -31.89 -10.22
C SER A 627 21.33 -32.12 -10.67
N VAL A 628 21.11 -32.54 -11.92
CA VAL A 628 19.79 -33.00 -12.36
C VAL A 628 19.55 -34.43 -11.90
N THR A 629 18.65 -34.61 -10.93
CA THR A 629 18.00 -35.89 -10.64
C THR A 629 16.62 -35.91 -11.27
N ASP A 630 16.28 -36.94 -12.04
CA ASP A 630 14.88 -37.14 -12.48
C ASP A 630 13.98 -37.31 -11.24
N LYS A 631 12.74 -36.78 -11.31
CA LYS A 631 11.73 -36.85 -10.23
C LYS A 631 12.18 -36.16 -8.93
N ILE A 632 12.48 -34.87 -8.99
CA ILE A 632 12.89 -34.03 -7.85
C ILE A 632 12.05 -32.75 -7.77
N ALA A 633 11.75 -32.24 -6.57
CA ALA A 633 10.92 -31.05 -6.44
C ALA A 633 11.62 -29.79 -6.96
N CYS A 634 12.87 -29.56 -6.56
CA CYS A 634 13.64 -28.36 -6.88
C CYS A 634 15.08 -28.70 -7.31
N TRP A 635 15.60 -28.03 -8.33
CA TRP A 635 17.02 -28.12 -8.72
C TRP A 635 17.52 -26.81 -9.35
N ALA A 636 18.84 -26.61 -9.37
CA ALA A 636 19.49 -25.42 -9.93
C ALA A 636 20.08 -25.66 -11.33
N LYS A 637 19.56 -24.96 -12.34
CA LYS A 637 20.13 -24.91 -13.69
C LYS A 637 21.10 -23.73 -13.79
N VAL A 638 22.41 -24.02 -13.79
CA VAL A 638 23.45 -23.04 -14.15
C VAL A 638 23.74 -23.11 -15.64
N SER A 639 23.83 -21.96 -16.32
CA SER A 639 24.13 -21.87 -17.76
C SER A 639 25.22 -20.86 -18.13
N PHE A 640 26.07 -20.46 -17.18
CA PHE A 640 27.26 -19.64 -17.42
C PHE A 640 28.50 -20.22 -16.72
N ASP A 641 29.68 -19.76 -17.14
CA ASP A 641 31.00 -20.15 -16.62
C ASP A 641 31.82 -18.89 -16.25
N PRO A 642 32.56 -18.86 -15.13
CA PRO A 642 32.59 -19.87 -14.07
C PRO A 642 31.26 -19.95 -13.31
N ALA A 643 30.83 -21.17 -12.98
CA ALA A 643 29.61 -21.41 -12.22
C ALA A 643 29.69 -20.83 -10.78
N PRO A 644 28.57 -20.36 -10.19
CA PRO A 644 28.58 -19.83 -8.82
C PRO A 644 29.01 -20.86 -7.78
N THR A 645 30.00 -20.52 -6.96
CA THR A 645 30.61 -21.41 -5.96
C THR A 645 29.86 -21.47 -4.63
N TYR A 646 28.83 -20.64 -4.43
CA TYR A 646 28.01 -20.64 -3.21
C TYR A 646 26.96 -21.76 -3.21
N GLN A 647 26.56 -22.16 -2.00
CA GLN A 647 25.46 -23.10 -1.75
C GLN A 647 24.13 -22.50 -2.24
N LYS A 648 23.35 -23.30 -2.96
CA LYS A 648 22.13 -22.84 -3.66
C LYS A 648 20.87 -23.26 -2.91
N PHE A 649 20.83 -24.48 -2.36
CA PHE A 649 19.71 -24.98 -1.55
C PHE A 649 20.03 -25.14 -0.05
N PHE A 650 19.06 -24.79 0.81
CA PHE A 650 19.18 -24.76 2.26
C PHE A 650 18.02 -25.49 2.96
N ALA A 651 18.32 -26.10 4.11
CA ALA A 651 17.36 -26.88 4.90
C ALA A 651 16.37 -26.01 5.70
N GLU A 652 16.77 -24.78 6.05
CA GLU A 652 15.95 -23.84 6.84
C GLU A 652 15.40 -22.69 5.97
N PRO A 653 14.22 -22.13 6.29
CA PRO A 653 13.68 -20.95 5.61
C PRO A 653 14.48 -19.68 5.91
N PHE A 654 14.45 -18.71 4.98
CA PHE A 654 15.31 -17.51 5.06
C PHE A 654 14.73 -16.34 5.87
N PHE A 655 13.45 -16.38 6.20
CA PHE A 655 12.68 -15.37 6.91
C PHE A 655 11.36 -15.95 7.43
N GLU A 656 10.79 -15.35 8.47
CA GLU A 656 9.50 -15.74 9.05
C GLU A 656 8.36 -15.50 8.03
N PRO A 657 7.62 -16.53 7.61
CA PRO A 657 6.82 -16.41 6.40
C PRO A 657 5.35 -16.02 6.67
N HIS A 658 4.92 -15.80 7.92
CA HIS A 658 3.69 -15.08 8.30
C HIS A 658 2.35 -15.60 7.70
N VAL A 659 2.25 -16.90 7.42
CA VAL A 659 1.02 -17.58 6.97
C VAL A 659 0.97 -18.92 7.71
N ALA A 660 -0.22 -19.39 8.06
CA ALA A 660 -0.40 -20.75 8.55
C ALA A 660 -0.03 -21.76 7.45
N THR A 661 1.18 -22.33 7.51
CA THR A 661 1.64 -23.37 6.58
C THR A 661 0.82 -24.65 6.73
N GLN A 662 0.52 -25.32 5.61
CA GLN A 662 -0.06 -26.65 5.57
C GLN A 662 0.92 -27.66 4.95
N SER A 663 0.61 -28.96 5.06
CA SER A 663 1.20 -29.96 4.15
C SER A 663 0.70 -29.71 2.72
N SER A 664 1.37 -30.26 1.70
CA SER A 664 0.90 -30.11 0.31
C SER A 664 -0.47 -30.74 0.07
N THR A 665 -0.74 -31.86 0.76
CA THR A 665 -2.01 -32.58 0.70
C THR A 665 -3.15 -31.81 1.36
N GLU A 666 -2.95 -31.22 2.53
CA GLU A 666 -3.94 -30.33 3.17
C GLU A 666 -4.16 -29.05 2.35
N ALA A 667 -3.09 -28.46 1.81
CA ALA A 667 -3.17 -27.30 0.94
C ALA A 667 -4.04 -27.57 -0.30
N TYR A 668 -3.86 -28.72 -0.96
CA TYR A 668 -4.69 -29.12 -2.09
C TYR A 668 -6.18 -29.12 -1.77
N LYS A 669 -6.58 -29.65 -0.60
CA LYS A 669 -7.98 -29.71 -0.16
C LYS A 669 -8.54 -28.31 0.13
N ARG A 670 -7.76 -27.45 0.79
CA ARG A 670 -8.18 -26.08 1.16
C ARG A 670 -8.27 -25.16 -0.05
N VAL A 671 -7.26 -25.16 -0.92
CA VAL A 671 -7.21 -24.30 -2.12
C VAL A 671 -8.35 -24.62 -3.09
N LEU A 672 -8.70 -25.88 -3.32
CA LEU A 672 -9.84 -26.25 -4.17
C LEU A 672 -11.21 -25.93 -3.54
N SER A 673 -11.25 -25.69 -2.24
CA SER A 673 -12.46 -25.29 -1.50
C SER A 673 -12.60 -23.77 -1.35
N ASP A 674 -11.51 -23.02 -1.51
CA ASP A 674 -11.45 -21.58 -1.23
C ASP A 674 -10.33 -20.86 -2.02
N SER A 675 -10.43 -20.91 -3.35
CA SER A 675 -9.66 -20.04 -4.24
C SER A 675 -10.50 -19.49 -5.40
N GLY A 676 -10.04 -18.39 -5.98
CA GLY A 676 -10.76 -17.61 -6.97
C GLY A 676 -11.92 -16.83 -6.37
N VAL A 677 -12.75 -16.22 -7.23
CA VAL A 677 -13.86 -15.38 -6.78
C VAL A 677 -15.01 -16.27 -6.31
N SER A 678 -15.16 -16.39 -4.98
CA SER A 678 -16.25 -17.14 -4.34
C SER A 678 -17.53 -16.32 -4.13
N GLN A 679 -17.40 -15.02 -3.84
CA GLN A 679 -18.50 -14.09 -3.58
C GLN A 679 -18.61 -13.00 -4.67
N PRO A 680 -19.83 -12.52 -5.01
CA PRO A 680 -21.15 -12.97 -4.51
C PRO A 680 -21.52 -14.38 -4.98
N VAL A 681 -20.86 -14.90 -6.02
CA VAL A 681 -20.99 -16.29 -6.47
C VAL A 681 -19.72 -16.72 -7.22
N ARG A 682 -19.41 -18.01 -7.21
CA ARG A 682 -18.42 -18.63 -8.11
C ARG A 682 -19.05 -18.85 -9.49
N ASP A 683 -18.35 -18.42 -10.54
CA ASP A 683 -18.84 -18.56 -11.92
C ASP A 683 -18.56 -19.96 -12.50
N THR A 684 -19.16 -20.27 -13.66
CA THR A 684 -19.08 -21.60 -14.26
C THR A 684 -17.67 -21.93 -14.76
N HIS A 685 -16.88 -20.92 -15.13
CA HIS A 685 -15.48 -21.08 -15.48
C HIS A 685 -14.63 -21.50 -14.29
N ASP A 686 -14.61 -20.72 -13.19
CA ASP A 686 -13.81 -21.03 -12.00
C ASP A 686 -14.26 -22.38 -11.38
N ALA A 687 -15.56 -22.68 -11.39
CA ALA A 687 -16.09 -23.97 -10.95
C ALA A 687 -15.63 -25.16 -11.83
N ARG A 688 -15.61 -24.97 -13.17
CA ARG A 688 -15.08 -25.95 -14.13
C ARG A 688 -13.59 -26.21 -13.87
N ILE A 689 -12.78 -25.18 -13.66
CA ILE A 689 -11.34 -25.32 -13.41
C ILE A 689 -11.06 -26.09 -12.11
N ILE A 690 -11.84 -25.86 -11.04
CA ILE A 690 -11.76 -26.66 -9.81
C ILE A 690 -12.12 -28.13 -10.09
N ASN A 691 -13.20 -28.41 -10.82
CA ASN A 691 -13.60 -29.77 -11.17
C ASN A 691 -12.59 -30.50 -12.09
N GLU A 692 -12.05 -29.82 -13.11
CA GLU A 692 -10.99 -30.34 -13.97
C GLU A 692 -9.73 -30.66 -13.14
N THR A 693 -9.38 -29.80 -12.18
CA THR A 693 -8.29 -30.05 -11.23
C THR A 693 -8.57 -31.25 -10.31
N LEU A 694 -9.79 -31.39 -9.76
CA LEU A 694 -10.18 -32.51 -8.91
C LEU A 694 -10.09 -33.85 -9.66
N THR A 695 -10.73 -33.93 -10.82
CA THR A 695 -10.82 -35.15 -11.65
C THR A 695 -9.52 -35.48 -12.40
N GLY A 696 -8.64 -34.49 -12.63
CA GLY A 696 -7.46 -34.66 -13.49
C GLY A 696 -7.82 -34.72 -14.98
N THR A 697 -8.94 -34.13 -15.38
CA THR A 697 -9.44 -34.10 -16.76
C THR A 697 -9.33 -32.71 -17.39
N THR A 698 -9.63 -32.61 -18.69
CA THR A 698 -9.72 -31.33 -19.42
C THR A 698 -10.98 -31.28 -20.27
N THR A 699 -11.78 -30.22 -20.20
CA THR A 699 -12.99 -30.08 -21.05
C THR A 699 -12.62 -29.62 -22.46
N TYR A 700 -11.78 -28.59 -22.57
CA TYR A 700 -11.46 -27.92 -23.83
C TYR A 700 -10.06 -28.29 -24.36
N VAL A 701 -9.79 -27.89 -25.60
CA VAL A 701 -8.52 -28.10 -26.31
C VAL A 701 -8.23 -26.85 -27.13
N GLY A 702 -6.99 -26.35 -27.08
CA GLY A 702 -6.59 -25.19 -27.88
C GLY A 702 -6.75 -25.42 -29.39
N SER A 703 -7.48 -24.53 -30.06
CA SER A 703 -7.85 -24.68 -31.48
C SER A 703 -6.69 -24.51 -32.46
N VAL A 704 -5.53 -24.00 -32.01
CA VAL A 704 -4.33 -23.78 -32.82
C VAL A 704 -3.19 -24.70 -32.37
N SER A 705 -3.01 -24.85 -31.06
CA SER A 705 -1.94 -25.63 -30.42
C SER A 705 -2.25 -27.12 -30.30
N GLY A 706 -3.54 -27.50 -30.32
CA GLY A 706 -4.01 -28.86 -30.06
C GLY A 706 -3.78 -29.33 -28.61
N LYS A 707 -3.37 -28.45 -27.70
CA LYS A 707 -3.05 -28.81 -26.31
C LYS A 707 -4.31 -28.91 -25.47
N LYS A 708 -4.39 -29.96 -24.64
CA LYS A 708 -5.55 -30.28 -23.83
C LYS A 708 -5.63 -29.38 -22.61
N GLY A 709 -6.74 -28.66 -22.47
CA GLY A 709 -6.99 -27.65 -21.46
C GLY A 709 -6.34 -26.29 -21.72
N LEU A 710 -5.25 -26.21 -22.50
CA LEU A 710 -4.56 -24.94 -22.80
C LEU A 710 -5.18 -24.33 -24.06
N ILE A 711 -6.17 -23.46 -23.88
CA ILE A 711 -6.90 -22.80 -24.97
C ILE A 711 -6.07 -21.71 -25.68
N ASP A 712 -6.37 -21.43 -26.95
CA ASP A 712 -5.70 -20.42 -27.78
C ASP A 712 -6.59 -19.20 -28.07
N ASP A 713 -7.92 -19.35 -27.91
CA ASP A 713 -8.93 -18.31 -28.02
C ASP A 713 -10.02 -18.54 -26.95
N PRO A 714 -10.62 -17.50 -26.35
CA PRO A 714 -11.76 -17.69 -25.43
C PRO A 714 -12.92 -18.49 -26.05
N LYS A 715 -13.08 -18.45 -27.39
CA LYS A 715 -14.06 -19.26 -28.12
C LYS A 715 -13.85 -20.77 -27.99
N ASP A 716 -12.63 -21.24 -27.73
CA ASP A 716 -12.34 -22.65 -27.48
C ASP A 716 -13.08 -23.15 -26.22
N ALA A 717 -13.35 -22.24 -25.27
CA ALA A 717 -14.13 -22.46 -24.05
C ALA A 717 -15.59 -21.98 -24.16
N GLY A 718 -16.05 -21.57 -25.35
CA GLY A 718 -17.39 -21.01 -25.60
C GLY A 718 -17.51 -19.48 -25.47
N GLY A 719 -16.44 -18.79 -25.05
CA GLY A 719 -16.44 -17.35 -24.76
C GLY A 719 -16.80 -17.03 -23.30
N LEU A 720 -16.94 -15.73 -22.99
CA LEU A 720 -17.39 -15.28 -21.67
C LEU A 720 -18.84 -15.73 -21.44
N GLU A 721 -19.11 -16.36 -20.29
CA GLU A 721 -20.49 -16.68 -19.89
C GLU A 721 -21.33 -15.42 -19.67
N ASP A 722 -22.66 -15.57 -19.60
CA ASP A 722 -23.53 -14.42 -19.34
C ASP A 722 -23.32 -13.85 -17.93
N PHE A 723 -23.04 -12.55 -17.87
CA PHE A 723 -22.87 -11.74 -16.67
C PHE A 723 -23.87 -10.57 -16.75
N PRO A 724 -25.14 -10.77 -16.33
CA PRO A 724 -26.19 -9.78 -16.52
C PRO A 724 -25.96 -8.51 -15.69
N GLU A 725 -26.47 -7.38 -16.20
CA GLU A 725 -26.54 -6.13 -15.45
C GLU A 725 -27.70 -6.19 -14.43
N VAL A 726 -27.35 -6.39 -13.16
CA VAL A 726 -28.25 -6.27 -12.01
C VAL A 726 -27.82 -5.02 -11.23
N LYS A 727 -28.77 -4.26 -10.72
CA LYS A 727 -28.53 -3.09 -9.86
C LYS A 727 -29.20 -3.29 -8.50
N ARG A 728 -28.50 -2.88 -7.43
CA ARG A 728 -29.08 -2.81 -6.07
C ARG A 728 -30.27 -1.84 -6.08
N ALA A 729 -31.29 -2.15 -5.27
CA ALA A 729 -32.40 -1.23 -5.04
C ALA A 729 -31.94 -0.05 -4.18
N ALA A 730 -32.61 1.11 -4.29
CA ALA A 730 -32.32 2.29 -3.46
C ALA A 730 -32.70 2.11 -1.98
N SER A 731 -33.26 0.95 -1.60
CA SER A 731 -33.54 0.51 -0.23
C SER A 731 -32.65 -0.67 0.19
N TRP A 732 -31.49 -0.82 -0.45
CA TRP A 732 -30.43 -1.75 -0.02
C TRP A 732 -29.41 -1.03 0.88
N ASP A 733 -29.10 0.21 0.50
CA ASP A 733 -28.17 1.16 1.13
C ASP A 733 -28.85 2.53 0.95
N ALA A 734 -29.69 2.90 1.91
CA ALA A 734 -30.65 4.00 1.79
C ALA A 734 -30.10 5.36 2.26
N ASP A 735 -29.08 5.38 3.12
CA ASP A 735 -28.39 6.61 3.54
C ASP A 735 -27.13 6.93 2.69
N GLY A 736 -26.60 5.92 1.98
CA GLY A 736 -25.50 6.05 1.04
C GLY A 736 -24.12 5.79 1.63
N ASP A 737 -24.00 5.27 2.85
CA ASP A 737 -22.71 5.06 3.53
C ASP A 737 -21.87 3.89 2.95
N GLY A 738 -22.47 3.00 2.15
CA GLY A 738 -21.81 1.84 1.52
C GLY A 738 -21.99 0.51 2.26
N ILE A 739 -22.63 0.51 3.41
CA ILE A 739 -23.17 -0.65 4.13
C ILE A 739 -24.57 -0.97 3.55
N ALA A 740 -25.16 -2.10 3.94
CA ALA A 740 -26.56 -2.39 3.64
C ALA A 740 -27.45 -2.21 4.87
N ASP A 741 -28.65 -1.64 4.74
CA ASP A 741 -29.58 -1.27 5.84
C ASP A 741 -29.82 -2.39 6.89
N TRP A 742 -29.65 -3.67 6.51
CA TRP A 742 -29.81 -4.82 7.40
C TRP A 742 -28.60 -5.12 8.30
N TRP A 743 -27.45 -4.49 8.04
CA TRP A 743 -26.24 -4.55 8.87
C TRP A 743 -26.21 -3.40 9.90
N ASP A 744 -27.01 -2.34 9.73
CA ASP A 744 -27.02 -1.14 10.57
C ASP A 744 -27.00 -1.42 12.07
N GLY A 745 -26.13 -0.71 12.79
CA GLY A 745 -25.90 -0.89 14.23
C GLY A 745 -25.01 -2.09 14.59
N SER A 746 -24.62 -2.94 13.63
CA SER A 746 -23.59 -3.96 13.86
C SER A 746 -22.19 -3.33 14.02
N SER A 747 -21.34 -3.96 14.83
CA SER A 747 -19.94 -3.55 14.96
C SER A 747 -19.10 -4.08 13.79
N GLY A 748 -17.88 -3.56 13.62
CA GLY A 748 -16.94 -4.13 12.65
C GLY A 748 -16.28 -5.45 13.09
N GLY A 749 -16.43 -5.82 14.37
CA GLY A 749 -15.51 -6.74 15.06
C GLY A 749 -14.23 -6.05 15.56
N ASP A 750 -13.32 -6.82 16.15
CA ASP A 750 -12.15 -6.28 16.85
C ASP A 750 -11.18 -5.52 15.91
N GLY A 751 -11.08 -4.20 16.12
CA GLY A 751 -10.20 -3.30 15.36
C GLY A 751 -10.69 -2.91 13.97
N TYR A 752 -11.94 -3.22 13.62
CA TYR A 752 -12.53 -2.94 12.30
C TYR A 752 -13.66 -1.92 12.38
N THR A 753 -13.77 -1.04 11.37
CA THR A 753 -14.91 -0.13 11.23
C THR A 753 -16.19 -0.89 10.82
N PRO A 754 -17.41 -0.34 11.03
CA PRO A 754 -18.66 -1.04 10.69
C PRO A 754 -18.71 -1.53 9.24
N ILE A 755 -18.26 -0.70 8.29
CA ILE A 755 -18.15 -1.07 6.88
C ILE A 755 -17.11 -2.17 6.63
N GLU A 756 -16.00 -2.20 7.36
CA GLU A 756 -15.06 -3.33 7.26
C GLU A 756 -15.66 -4.63 7.77
N GLY A 757 -16.47 -4.60 8.84
CA GLY A 757 -17.25 -5.75 9.29
C GLY A 757 -18.19 -6.28 8.20
N TYR A 758 -18.98 -5.38 7.60
CA TYR A 758 -19.85 -5.70 6.47
C TYR A 758 -19.06 -6.29 5.29
N LEU A 759 -17.93 -5.66 4.90
CA LEU A 759 -17.06 -6.16 3.83
C LEU A 759 -16.40 -7.51 4.15
N ASN A 760 -16.17 -7.82 5.43
CA ASN A 760 -15.66 -9.10 5.89
C ASN A 760 -16.74 -10.19 5.81
N PHE A 761 -17.95 -9.91 6.32
CA PHE A 761 -19.11 -10.80 6.21
C PHE A 761 -19.42 -11.13 4.74
N MET A 762 -19.50 -10.11 3.89
CA MET A 762 -19.79 -10.27 2.46
C MET A 762 -18.71 -11.05 1.70
N ALA A 763 -17.48 -11.16 2.21
CA ALA A 763 -16.36 -11.83 1.54
C ALA A 763 -16.20 -13.31 1.89
N GLU A 764 -16.73 -13.74 3.03
CA GLU A 764 -16.74 -15.14 3.46
C GLU A 764 -18.09 -15.79 3.10
N PRO A 765 -18.23 -17.12 3.14
CA PRO A 765 -19.49 -17.81 2.88
C PRO A 765 -20.62 -17.30 3.79
N HIS A 766 -21.79 -16.99 3.23
CA HIS A 766 -22.93 -16.49 4.01
C HIS A 766 -24.29 -16.83 3.37
N ALA A 767 -25.37 -16.60 4.12
CA ALA A 767 -26.76 -16.72 3.66
C ALA A 767 -27.67 -15.62 4.23
N TYR A 768 -28.80 -15.38 3.57
CA TYR A 768 -29.85 -14.45 3.99
C TYR A 768 -31.14 -15.22 4.32
N VAL A 769 -31.80 -14.91 5.44
CA VAL A 769 -33.07 -15.54 5.84
C VAL A 769 -33.96 -14.58 6.64
N SER A 770 -35.28 -14.59 6.42
CA SER A 770 -36.19 -13.77 7.23
C SER A 770 -36.34 -14.32 8.66
N PRO A 771 -36.65 -13.48 9.66
CA PRO A 771 -37.00 -13.94 11.00
C PRO A 771 -38.05 -15.06 10.99
N SER A 772 -37.83 -16.08 11.81
CA SER A 772 -38.68 -17.29 11.93
C SER A 772 -38.83 -18.14 10.64
N LYS A 773 -37.99 -17.93 9.63
CA LYS A 773 -37.85 -18.84 8.47
C LYS A 773 -36.58 -19.68 8.56
N ALA A 774 -36.35 -20.54 7.58
CA ALA A 774 -35.18 -21.41 7.49
C ALA A 774 -34.53 -21.35 6.10
N VAL A 775 -33.21 -21.56 6.06
CA VAL A 775 -32.39 -21.61 4.85
C VAL A 775 -31.55 -22.89 4.83
N GLU A 776 -31.35 -23.46 3.64
CA GLU A 776 -30.51 -24.64 3.43
C GLU A 776 -29.10 -24.21 3.01
N ILE A 777 -28.07 -24.79 3.63
CA ILE A 777 -26.67 -24.50 3.38
C ILE A 777 -26.02 -25.76 2.79
N ASP A 778 -25.44 -25.64 1.59
CA ASP A 778 -24.64 -26.71 0.99
C ASP A 778 -23.22 -26.70 1.60
N LEU A 779 -22.95 -27.69 2.45
CA LEU A 779 -21.66 -27.83 3.12
C LEU A 779 -20.59 -28.44 2.19
N ALA A 780 -21.00 -29.23 1.18
CA ALA A 780 -20.04 -29.77 0.19
C ALA A 780 -19.42 -28.65 -0.65
N ALA A 781 -20.19 -27.62 -1.01
CA ALA A 781 -19.69 -26.44 -1.72
C ALA A 781 -18.59 -25.67 -0.96
N LEU A 782 -18.49 -25.84 0.36
CA LEU A 782 -17.48 -25.23 1.23
C LEU A 782 -16.23 -26.09 1.41
N ALA A 783 -16.26 -27.34 0.94
CA ALA A 783 -15.27 -28.38 1.17
C ALA A 783 -14.94 -29.20 -0.10
N LEU A 784 -15.06 -28.59 -1.29
CA LEU A 784 -14.90 -29.23 -2.61
C LEU A 784 -13.60 -30.06 -2.78
N GLY A 785 -12.53 -29.69 -2.08
CA GLY A 785 -11.26 -30.40 -2.11
C GLY A 785 -11.16 -31.61 -1.17
N PHE A 786 -12.06 -31.72 -0.19
CA PHE A 786 -12.04 -32.78 0.84
C PHE A 786 -12.74 -34.05 0.36
N LYS A 787 -12.26 -35.20 0.81
CA LYS A 787 -12.70 -36.51 0.35
C LYS A 787 -13.71 -37.14 1.30
N GLU A 788 -14.91 -37.38 0.80
CA GLU A 788 -16.04 -37.93 1.58
C GLU A 788 -16.29 -37.12 2.87
N PRO A 789 -16.44 -35.78 2.79
CA PRO A 789 -16.44 -34.92 3.97
C PRO A 789 -17.67 -35.12 4.85
N THR A 790 -17.42 -35.09 6.15
CA THR A 790 -18.39 -35.05 7.24
C THR A 790 -18.30 -33.71 7.95
N PHE A 791 -19.42 -33.26 8.53
CA PHE A 791 -19.57 -31.89 9.02
C PHE A 791 -20.18 -31.84 10.42
N GLU A 792 -19.66 -30.93 11.23
CA GLU A 792 -20.24 -30.46 12.49
C GLU A 792 -20.42 -28.94 12.38
N VAL A 793 -21.50 -28.39 12.96
CA VAL A 793 -21.82 -26.96 12.86
C VAL A 793 -22.26 -26.42 14.23
N THR A 794 -21.60 -25.37 14.70
CA THR A 794 -21.86 -24.68 15.97
C THR A 794 -22.04 -23.16 15.74
N GLY A 795 -22.30 -22.38 16.80
CA GLY A 795 -22.36 -20.90 16.73
C GLY A 795 -23.69 -20.28 16.29
N ALA A 796 -24.79 -21.06 16.26
CA ALA A 796 -26.12 -20.58 15.88
C ALA A 796 -26.84 -19.81 17.01
N ASP A 797 -26.26 -18.70 17.49
CA ASP A 797 -26.70 -17.97 18.69
C ASP A 797 -28.06 -17.24 18.49
N LYS A 798 -28.44 -16.92 17.25
CA LYS A 798 -29.72 -16.29 16.91
C LYS A 798 -30.76 -17.24 16.32
N GLY A 799 -30.52 -18.54 16.34
CA GLY A 799 -31.41 -19.52 15.73
C GLY A 799 -31.16 -20.95 16.19
N GLY A 800 -31.10 -21.86 15.23
CA GLY A 800 -30.75 -23.26 15.46
C GLY A 800 -30.41 -23.96 14.15
N VAL A 801 -29.41 -24.83 14.18
CA VAL A 801 -28.90 -25.54 12.99
C VAL A 801 -29.06 -27.05 13.13
N SER A 802 -29.47 -27.71 12.05
CA SER A 802 -29.51 -29.18 11.97
C SER A 802 -28.73 -29.67 10.74
N VAL A 803 -27.74 -30.54 10.95
CA VAL A 803 -26.90 -31.12 9.90
C VAL A 803 -27.47 -32.47 9.43
N LYS A 804 -27.51 -32.71 8.12
CA LYS A 804 -27.96 -33.96 7.50
C LYS A 804 -27.10 -34.31 6.30
N GLY A 805 -26.02 -35.05 6.54
CA GLY A 805 -25.04 -35.38 5.50
C GLY A 805 -24.26 -34.14 5.10
N THR A 806 -24.20 -33.84 3.79
CA THR A 806 -23.47 -32.69 3.24
C THR A 806 -24.25 -31.37 3.25
N LYS A 807 -25.32 -31.28 4.04
CA LYS A 807 -26.19 -30.10 4.13
C LYS A 807 -26.51 -29.73 5.57
N ALA A 808 -26.64 -28.45 5.83
CA ALA A 808 -27.28 -27.93 7.05
C ALA A 808 -28.60 -27.23 6.71
N THR A 809 -29.52 -27.22 7.67
CA THR A 809 -30.67 -26.32 7.67
C THR A 809 -30.53 -25.41 8.87
N TYR A 810 -30.37 -24.11 8.63
CA TYR A 810 -30.40 -23.08 9.66
C TYR A 810 -31.83 -22.53 9.77
N THR A 811 -32.36 -22.42 10.98
CA THR A 811 -33.67 -21.84 11.28
C THR A 811 -33.46 -20.59 12.14
N ALA A 812 -33.87 -19.42 11.63
CA ALA A 812 -33.75 -18.15 12.33
C ALA A 812 -34.74 -18.05 13.50
N GLY A 813 -34.32 -17.40 14.59
CA GLY A 813 -35.22 -16.93 15.63
C GLY A 813 -36.14 -15.79 15.16
N ALA A 814 -36.86 -15.19 16.10
CA ALA A 814 -37.67 -13.99 15.84
C ALA A 814 -36.86 -12.68 15.83
N GLU A 815 -35.59 -12.73 16.26
CA GLU A 815 -34.69 -11.57 16.26
C GLU A 815 -34.00 -11.36 14.92
N LYS A 816 -33.73 -10.09 14.59
CA LYS A 816 -32.88 -9.68 13.48
C LYS A 816 -31.40 -9.64 13.87
N GLY A 817 -30.55 -9.41 12.88
CA GLY A 817 -29.11 -9.18 13.01
C GLY A 817 -28.27 -10.31 12.39
N ILE A 818 -27.01 -10.38 12.80
CA ILE A 818 -26.02 -11.30 12.24
C ILE A 818 -25.77 -12.47 13.20
N ASP A 819 -25.68 -13.68 12.66
CA ASP A 819 -25.28 -14.91 13.33
C ASP A 819 -24.04 -15.51 12.64
N TYR A 820 -23.20 -16.26 13.35
CA TYR A 820 -21.92 -16.78 12.83
C TYR A 820 -21.72 -18.26 13.15
N LEU A 821 -21.88 -19.09 12.12
CA LEU A 821 -21.72 -20.53 12.24
C LEU A 821 -20.25 -20.94 12.08
N ASP A 822 -19.74 -21.76 12.99
CA ASP A 822 -18.48 -22.49 12.80
C ASP A 822 -18.79 -23.83 12.14
N ILE A 823 -18.35 -24.00 10.90
CA ILE A 823 -18.51 -25.23 10.11
C ILE A 823 -17.18 -26.01 10.17
N SER A 824 -17.14 -27.04 11.00
CA SER A 824 -16.00 -27.97 11.10
C SER A 824 -16.16 -29.11 10.09
N VAL A 825 -15.19 -29.21 9.19
CA VAL A 825 -15.05 -30.25 8.16
C VAL A 825 -14.06 -31.31 8.64
N LYS A 826 -14.43 -32.58 8.48
CA LYS A 826 -13.52 -33.73 8.62
C LYS A 826 -13.73 -34.74 7.50
N ASP A 827 -12.64 -35.22 6.90
CA ASP A 827 -12.71 -36.10 5.72
C ASP A 827 -12.17 -37.53 5.97
N SER A 828 -12.35 -38.44 5.01
CA SER A 828 -12.03 -39.87 5.18
C SER A 828 -10.52 -40.19 5.19
N GLU A 829 -9.66 -39.21 4.92
CA GLU A 829 -8.20 -39.32 5.05
C GLU A 829 -7.69 -38.68 6.35
N GLY A 830 -8.58 -38.11 7.18
CA GLY A 830 -8.27 -37.53 8.48
C GLY A 830 -8.00 -36.03 8.45
N SER A 831 -8.12 -35.39 7.28
CA SER A 831 -7.98 -33.94 7.14
C SER A 831 -9.04 -33.19 7.93
N THR A 832 -8.70 -32.03 8.49
CA THR A 832 -9.62 -31.19 9.28
C THR A 832 -9.45 -29.70 8.99
N TRP A 833 -10.57 -28.98 9.01
CA TRP A 833 -10.61 -27.52 8.82
C TRP A 833 -11.93 -26.95 9.34
N THR A 834 -11.89 -25.83 10.05
CA THR A 834 -13.10 -25.06 10.42
C THR A 834 -13.17 -23.79 9.56
N ARG A 835 -14.36 -23.46 9.07
CA ARG A 835 -14.68 -22.20 8.38
C ARG A 835 -15.79 -21.48 9.13
N SER A 836 -15.72 -20.16 9.24
CA SER A 836 -16.89 -19.36 9.61
C SER A 836 -17.85 -19.27 8.42
N PHE A 837 -19.15 -19.19 8.71
CA PHE A 837 -20.24 -18.96 7.75
C PHE A 837 -21.23 -17.97 8.35
N GLY A 838 -21.48 -16.84 7.69
CA GLY A 838 -22.37 -15.80 8.19
C GLY A 838 -23.85 -16.06 7.87
N VAL A 839 -24.76 -15.68 8.76
CA VAL A 839 -26.19 -15.62 8.46
C VAL A 839 -26.73 -14.25 8.82
N ALA A 840 -27.30 -13.52 7.86
CA ALA A 840 -27.99 -12.26 8.15
C ALA A 840 -29.50 -12.47 8.18
N ILE A 841 -30.13 -11.96 9.25
CA ILE A 841 -31.53 -12.17 9.57
C ILE A 841 -32.27 -10.84 9.49
N PHE A 842 -33.05 -10.64 8.42
CA PHE A 842 -33.77 -9.38 8.15
C PHE A 842 -35.04 -9.59 7.33
N ASP A 843 -35.97 -8.63 7.37
CA ASP A 843 -37.26 -8.76 6.66
C ASP A 843 -37.04 -8.68 5.14
N GLY A 844 -37.62 -9.61 4.38
CA GLY A 844 -37.48 -9.64 2.93
C GLY A 844 -36.17 -10.24 2.43
N ALA A 845 -35.40 -10.90 3.29
CA ALA A 845 -34.12 -11.53 2.96
C ALA A 845 -34.17 -12.52 1.77
N GLU A 846 -35.32 -13.10 1.44
CA GLU A 846 -35.49 -13.97 0.26
C GLU A 846 -35.62 -13.19 -1.07
N GLU A 847 -35.78 -11.87 -1.03
CA GLU A 847 -35.73 -10.97 -2.20
C GLU A 847 -34.32 -10.40 -2.45
N ALA A 848 -33.36 -10.73 -1.59
CA ALA A 848 -31.98 -10.21 -1.57
C ALA A 848 -30.91 -11.20 -2.09
N GLN A 849 -31.30 -12.44 -2.41
CA GLN A 849 -30.43 -13.54 -2.87
C GLN A 849 -30.08 -13.46 -4.36
#